data_AF-A0AB39KRC0-F1
#
_entry.id   AF-A0AB39KRC0-F1
#
_cell.length_a   1.000
_cell.length_b   1.000
_cell.length_c   1.000
_cell.angle_alpha   90.00
_cell.angle_beta   90.00
_cell.angle_gamma   90.00
#
_symmetry.space_group_name_H-M   'P 1'
#
loop_
_entity.id
_entity.type
_entity.pdbx_description
1 polymer ?
#
loop_
_entity_poly.entity_id
_entity_poly.type
_entity_poly.pdbx_seq_one_letter_code
_entity_poly.pdbx_strand_id
1 'polypeptide(L)'
;MPLRLVATTRPETWRAMQTELLNHSDRLFPETGPDGNVPGYFALTALTDTDAAKLREAYGLPLKGRSDERLLTPSLIRQFANLRDAVGASRVTRYAIFKAYVEAMTNEVIASEPSNRPSVVHFLNELSLQLARIPGGEVPLSRLPSTDLNIAGRFTSAGLLTMVGPALRPEPDEAIEYLMGGVLRLSDALAEYRAGRKDPLFIGGIAMATAHLEEKNPEAARQIVRDLLASKPKGLRPDFEIAARLLMELADQDAALAEIRGLVDLWGQSNLALAASNLPAMLESLRLPLEQRVEVIMRLASNEDADDWRTKYWASDTPGRWVTAFCTLATNLARESGADIVPHLMKRMTGSGTADAVALGLTIEAASADSEAVLGAVLAHGGAAERRTFRTLCALHPRAAIRALRSRAKIGHLSVDAEAAKLWSIFELIDGRSGDVADQEVWRELAASAERLAVAVKSPAQRAEMIVCQLLSHASETHALELLAISQDLDEHLIWTAVKLLGEDCWPLLDFILCEAGRLGPHTGTLGLMPPDRLHPATEVRFLERLETQLDEIGSSLEEDASAALETLLYQYDHPDLRRLRKLALRFASSRNPNARQYMIFAGGSPAVITRFPPPPEHLALLEEIMAALVDAEDGQTLGQLVWKIGQSAGERQNAGEQLATLEKRFGADAIVRNQIDFFDAEEALFPDIPSTDPTAP
;
A
#
# COMPACT_ATOMS: atom_id res chain seq x y z
N MET A 1 -43.02 10.43 6.65
CA MET A 1 -41.54 10.33 6.66
C MET A 1 -41.17 8.96 7.22
N PRO A 2 -40.26 8.20 6.60
CA PRO A 2 -39.73 6.99 7.22
C PRO A 2 -38.94 7.34 8.49
N LEU A 3 -39.17 6.59 9.57
CA LEU A 3 -38.49 6.74 10.84
C LEU A 3 -37.06 6.19 10.70
N ARG A 4 -36.03 7.03 10.91
CA ARG A 4 -34.64 6.56 10.99
C ARG A 4 -34.34 6.20 12.45
N LEU A 5 -33.98 4.95 12.69
CA LEU A 5 -33.61 4.43 14.01
C LEU A 5 -32.11 4.12 14.01
N VAL A 6 -31.40 4.60 15.03
CA VAL A 6 -30.00 4.24 15.30
C VAL A 6 -29.98 3.46 16.61
N ALA A 7 -29.53 2.22 16.57
CA ALA A 7 -29.34 1.37 17.75
C ALA A 7 -27.85 1.14 17.97
N THR A 8 -27.39 1.30 19.21
CA THR A 8 -26.01 1.01 19.63
C THR A 8 -26.00 -0.27 20.47
N THR A 9 -25.05 -1.15 20.24
CA THR A 9 -24.94 -2.43 20.97
C THR A 9 -23.48 -2.84 21.14
N ARG A 10 -23.20 -3.72 22.10
CA ARG A 10 -21.87 -4.32 22.26
C ARG A 10 -21.60 -5.34 21.14
N PRO A 11 -20.35 -5.57 20.75
CA PRO A 11 -20.01 -6.54 19.70
C PRO A 11 -20.53 -7.95 19.99
N GLU A 12 -20.49 -8.40 21.25
CA GLU A 12 -20.95 -9.73 21.66
C GLU A 12 -22.47 -9.87 21.54
N THR A 13 -23.20 -8.80 21.89
CA THR A 13 -24.65 -8.73 21.75
C THR A 13 -25.06 -8.63 20.28
N TRP A 14 -24.31 -7.86 19.48
CA TRP A 14 -24.49 -7.82 18.03
C TRP A 14 -24.33 -9.20 17.41
N ARG A 15 -23.27 -9.95 17.73
CA ARG A 15 -23.04 -11.31 17.21
C ARG A 15 -24.19 -12.26 17.55
N ALA A 16 -24.74 -12.17 18.76
CA ALA A 16 -25.90 -12.98 19.16
C ALA A 16 -27.18 -12.61 18.38
N MET A 17 -27.37 -11.32 18.08
CA MET A 17 -28.54 -10.82 17.35
C MET A 17 -28.39 -10.90 15.82
N GLN A 18 -27.16 -10.97 15.30
CA GLN A 18 -26.87 -10.84 13.88
C GLN A 18 -27.61 -11.90 13.06
N THR A 19 -27.63 -13.15 13.53
CA THR A 19 -28.35 -14.24 12.86
C THR A 19 -29.87 -13.99 12.79
N GLU A 20 -30.47 -13.39 13.82
CA GLU A 20 -31.90 -13.04 13.81
C GLU A 20 -32.20 -11.80 12.96
N LEU A 21 -31.31 -10.80 12.97
CA LEU A 21 -31.45 -9.57 12.18
C LEU A 21 -31.22 -9.80 10.69
N LEU A 22 -30.31 -10.72 10.32
CA LEU A 22 -30.08 -11.13 8.94
C LEU A 22 -31.32 -11.78 8.31
N ASN A 23 -32.15 -12.48 9.10
CA ASN A 23 -33.41 -13.03 8.60
C ASN A 23 -34.49 -11.95 8.32
N HIS A 24 -34.24 -10.71 8.72
CA HIS A 24 -35.11 -9.55 8.51
C HIS A 24 -34.40 -8.42 7.72
N SER A 25 -33.22 -8.70 7.14
CA SER A 25 -32.35 -7.70 6.50
C SER A 25 -33.07 -6.92 5.41
N ASP A 26 -33.87 -7.61 4.59
CA ASP A 26 -34.52 -7.03 3.40
C ASP A 26 -35.61 -6.01 3.78
N ARG A 27 -36.09 -6.03 5.02
CA ARG A 27 -37.08 -5.08 5.57
C ARG A 27 -36.47 -3.96 6.39
N LEU A 28 -35.32 -4.21 7.02
CA LEU A 28 -34.64 -3.25 7.91
C LEU A 28 -33.56 -2.43 7.18
N PHE A 29 -33.01 -2.99 6.11
CA PHE A 29 -31.94 -2.44 5.27
C PHE A 29 -32.36 -2.48 3.79
N PRO A 30 -33.41 -1.72 3.38
CA PRO A 30 -33.86 -1.72 1.99
C PRO A 30 -32.71 -1.34 1.05
N GLU A 31 -32.67 -2.00 -0.10
CA GLU A 31 -31.60 -1.95 -1.09
C GLU A 31 -31.14 -0.51 -1.41
N THR A 32 -29.82 -0.41 -1.55
CA THR A 32 -28.98 0.71 -1.99
C THR A 32 -29.70 1.88 -2.65
N GLY A 33 -29.53 3.08 -2.07
CA GLY A 33 -29.69 4.32 -2.84
C GLY A 33 -28.65 4.40 -3.97
N PRO A 34 -28.84 5.31 -4.95
CA PRO A 34 -28.01 5.46 -6.15
C PRO A 34 -26.51 5.71 -5.90
N ASP A 35 -26.11 5.99 -4.65
CA ASP A 35 -24.72 6.24 -4.23
C ASP A 35 -23.99 5.00 -3.69
N GLY A 36 -24.60 3.81 -3.74
CA GLY A 36 -23.96 2.55 -3.29
C GLY A 36 -23.76 2.41 -1.78
N ASN A 37 -24.17 3.40 -0.97
CA ASN A 37 -24.09 3.33 0.49
C ASN A 37 -25.16 2.38 1.05
N VAL A 38 -24.74 1.17 1.38
CA VAL A 38 -25.51 0.22 2.20
C VAL A 38 -25.83 0.89 3.55
N PRO A 39 -27.07 0.83 4.08
CA PRO A 39 -27.36 1.28 5.45
C PRO A 39 -26.49 0.48 6.42
N GLY A 40 -25.40 1.13 6.84
CA GLY A 40 -24.20 0.45 7.31
C GLY A 40 -24.26 0.11 8.79
N TYR A 41 -23.79 -1.09 9.11
CA TYR A 41 -23.18 -1.34 10.41
C TYR A 41 -21.93 -0.46 10.54
N PHE A 42 -21.87 0.34 11.61
CA PHE A 42 -20.69 1.14 11.94
C PHE A 42 -20.10 0.61 13.24
N ALA A 43 -18.92 -0.01 13.15
CA ALA A 43 -18.14 -0.37 14.31
C ALA A 43 -17.48 0.88 14.89
N LEU A 44 -17.83 1.25 16.12
CA LEU A 44 -17.04 2.21 16.89
C LEU A 44 -15.80 1.48 17.44
N THR A 45 -14.65 1.69 16.80
CA THR A 45 -13.37 1.10 17.20
C THR A 45 -12.68 1.92 18.30
N ALA A 46 -11.56 1.41 18.82
CA ALA A 46 -10.69 2.19 19.69
C ALA A 46 -10.27 3.51 19.01
N LEU A 47 -9.99 4.55 19.81
CA LEU A 47 -9.44 5.79 19.31
C LEU A 47 -8.08 5.54 18.66
N THR A 48 -7.80 6.27 17.58
CA THR A 48 -6.43 6.40 17.09
C THR A 48 -5.57 7.05 18.17
N ASP A 49 -4.26 6.79 18.18
CA ASP A 49 -3.35 7.45 19.15
C ASP A 49 -3.41 8.98 19.03
N THR A 50 -3.68 9.52 17.84
CA THR A 50 -3.83 10.96 17.62
C THR A 50 -5.09 11.49 18.31
N ASP A 51 -6.22 10.80 18.19
CA ASP A 51 -7.46 11.21 18.85
C ASP A 51 -7.42 10.95 20.35
N ALA A 52 -6.77 9.86 20.78
CA ALA A 52 -6.48 9.60 22.18
C ALA A 52 -5.58 10.68 22.79
N ALA A 53 -4.55 11.15 22.07
CA ALA A 53 -3.67 12.24 22.52
C ALA A 53 -4.43 13.57 22.67
N LYS A 54 -5.29 13.93 21.71
CA LYS A 54 -6.16 15.11 21.83
C LYS A 54 -7.09 15.01 23.04
N LEU A 55 -7.66 13.82 23.27
CA LEU A 55 -8.54 13.60 24.41
C LEU A 55 -7.78 13.65 25.73
N ARG A 56 -6.58 13.08 25.79
CA ARG A 56 -5.68 13.18 26.95
C ARG A 56 -5.32 14.63 27.26
N GLU A 57 -4.97 15.41 26.24
CA GLU A 57 -4.71 16.85 26.37
C GLU A 57 -5.90 17.57 27.01
N ALA A 58 -7.10 17.30 26.50
CA ALA A 58 -8.33 17.91 27.00
C ALA A 58 -8.60 17.59 28.49
N TYR A 59 -8.11 16.44 28.98
CA TYR A 59 -8.18 16.04 30.39
C TYR A 59 -6.92 16.37 31.21
N GLY A 60 -5.96 17.11 30.65
CA GLY A 60 -4.72 17.47 31.35
C GLY A 60 -3.75 16.30 31.57
N LEU A 61 -3.87 15.25 30.77
CA LEU A 61 -2.95 14.11 30.73
C LEU A 61 -1.81 14.36 29.72
N PRO A 62 -0.63 13.71 29.89
CA PRO A 62 0.44 13.77 28.91
C PRO A 62 -0.02 13.31 27.51
N LEU A 63 0.37 14.07 26.47
CA LEU A 63 0.03 13.79 25.07
C LEU A 63 0.49 12.39 24.63
N LYS A 64 1.75 12.07 24.95
CA LYS A 64 2.29 10.72 24.81
C LYS A 64 2.13 10.03 26.16
N GLY A 65 1.21 9.08 26.22
CA GLY A 65 1.16 8.14 27.35
C GLY A 65 2.47 7.37 27.39
N ARG A 66 2.87 6.93 28.57
CA ARG A 66 3.96 5.96 28.66
C ARG A 66 3.56 4.67 27.92
N SER A 67 4.51 3.86 27.47
CA SER A 67 4.20 2.63 26.71
C SER A 67 3.29 1.65 27.47
N ASP A 68 3.25 1.74 28.79
CA ASP A 68 2.39 1.02 29.72
C ASP A 68 1.01 1.67 29.96
N GLU A 69 0.74 2.85 29.39
CA GLU A 69 -0.51 3.63 29.52
C GLU A 69 -1.32 3.65 28.22
N ARG A 70 -1.45 2.51 27.54
CA ARG A 70 -2.13 2.41 26.24
C ARG A 70 -3.67 2.41 26.37
N LEU A 71 -4.21 3.51 26.89
CA LEU A 71 -5.64 3.79 26.99
C LEU A 71 -6.17 4.43 25.69
N LEU A 72 -7.00 3.69 24.96
CA LEU A 72 -7.56 4.12 23.65
C LEU A 72 -9.09 4.28 23.68
N THR A 73 -9.72 4.15 24.86
CA THR A 73 -11.17 4.28 25.00
C THR A 73 -11.51 5.60 25.69
N PRO A 74 -12.46 6.41 25.17
CA PRO A 74 -12.81 7.69 25.77
C PRO A 74 -13.21 7.60 27.25
N SER A 75 -13.99 6.58 27.62
CA SER A 75 -14.42 6.35 29.00
C SER A 75 -13.24 6.07 29.94
N LEU A 76 -12.30 5.20 29.52
CA LEU A 76 -11.12 4.86 30.31
C LEU A 76 -10.17 6.05 30.47
N ILE A 77 -9.95 6.84 29.40
CA ILE A 77 -9.12 8.05 29.45
C ILE A 77 -9.69 9.04 30.47
N ARG A 78 -11.00 9.30 30.42
CA ARG A 78 -11.69 10.18 31.37
C ARG A 78 -11.55 9.67 32.80
N GLN A 79 -11.81 8.39 33.05
CA GLN A 79 -11.76 7.84 34.41
C GLN A 79 -10.35 7.83 34.96
N PHE A 80 -9.35 7.46 34.15
CA PHE A 80 -7.96 7.54 34.55
C PHE A 80 -7.54 8.97 34.88
N ALA A 81 -7.96 9.97 34.09
CA ALA A 81 -7.67 11.38 34.39
C ALA A 81 -8.17 11.81 35.78
N ASN A 82 -9.39 11.40 36.14
CA ASN A 82 -9.98 11.71 37.44
C ASN A 82 -9.32 10.98 38.62
N LEU A 83 -8.75 9.79 38.36
CA LEU A 83 -8.25 8.87 39.39
C LEU A 83 -6.73 8.71 39.36
N ARG A 84 -6.01 9.51 38.58
CA ARG A 84 -4.57 9.32 38.30
C ARG A 84 -3.74 9.13 39.57
N ASP A 85 -3.99 9.95 40.59
CA ASP A 85 -3.24 9.92 41.84
C ASP A 85 -3.55 8.66 42.68
N ALA A 86 -4.76 8.10 42.54
CA ALA A 86 -5.18 6.87 43.21
C ALA A 86 -4.72 5.59 42.47
N VAL A 87 -4.63 5.63 41.13
CA VAL A 87 -4.08 4.54 40.32
C VAL A 87 -2.56 4.41 40.51
N GLY A 88 -1.87 5.54 40.71
CA GLY A 88 -0.43 5.60 40.95
C GLY A 88 0.39 5.56 39.66
N ALA A 89 1.72 5.49 39.81
CA ALA A 89 2.68 5.49 38.69
C ALA A 89 2.96 4.10 38.08
N SER A 90 2.19 3.09 38.46
CA SER A 90 2.30 1.70 37.99
C SER A 90 1.59 1.49 36.64
N ARG A 91 1.67 0.27 36.09
CA ARG A 91 1.05 -0.13 34.82
C ARG A 91 -0.46 0.12 34.84
N VAL A 92 -0.95 0.96 33.94
CA VAL A 92 -2.35 1.40 33.92
C VAL A 92 -3.21 0.41 33.14
N THR A 93 -3.98 -0.40 33.87
CA THR A 93 -4.96 -1.35 33.30
C THR A 93 -6.40 -0.93 33.61
N ARG A 94 -7.36 -1.50 32.88
CA ARG A 94 -8.79 -1.32 33.16
C ARG A 94 -9.12 -1.75 34.59
N TYR A 95 -8.60 -2.91 35.02
CA TYR A 95 -8.71 -3.36 36.41
C TYR A 95 -8.17 -2.34 37.42
N ALA A 96 -6.97 -1.77 37.19
CA ALA A 96 -6.38 -0.78 38.11
C ALA A 96 -7.24 0.49 38.23
N ILE A 97 -7.78 1.00 37.11
CA ILE A 97 -8.68 2.16 37.10
C ILE A 97 -9.95 1.87 37.90
N PHE A 98 -10.60 0.72 37.68
CA PHE A 98 -11.87 0.41 38.35
C PHE A 98 -11.71 -0.04 39.81
N LYS A 99 -10.56 -0.61 40.16
CA LYS A 99 -10.15 -0.79 41.56
C LYS A 99 -10.08 0.56 42.28
N ALA A 100 -9.32 1.52 41.72
CA ALA A 100 -9.20 2.86 42.29
C ALA A 100 -10.56 3.59 42.35
N TYR A 101 -11.40 3.43 41.32
CA TYR A 101 -12.74 4.01 41.27
C TYR A 101 -13.62 3.49 42.42
N VAL A 102 -13.77 2.17 42.55
CA VAL A 102 -14.62 1.57 43.59
C VAL A 102 -14.06 1.85 44.99
N GLU A 103 -12.73 1.81 45.17
CA GLU A 103 -12.09 2.18 46.43
C GLU A 103 -12.35 3.65 46.80
N ALA A 104 -12.28 4.58 45.84
CA ALA A 104 -12.58 5.99 46.07
C ALA A 104 -14.04 6.19 46.53
N MET A 105 -15.00 5.60 45.82
CA MET A 105 -16.42 5.68 46.18
C MET A 105 -16.71 5.04 47.54
N THR A 106 -16.05 3.91 47.85
CA THR A 106 -16.16 3.23 49.14
C THR A 106 -15.62 4.11 50.27
N ASN A 107 -14.47 4.75 50.06
CA ASN A 107 -13.87 5.65 51.04
C ASN A 107 -14.73 6.88 51.28
N GLU A 108 -15.36 7.43 50.24
CA GLU A 108 -16.32 8.54 50.36
C GLU A 108 -17.52 8.17 51.23
N VAL A 109 -18.14 7.01 50.96
CA VAL A 109 -19.27 6.50 51.77
C VAL A 109 -18.85 6.23 53.22
N ILE A 110 -17.67 5.67 53.45
CA ILE A 110 -17.14 5.46 54.82
C ILE A 110 -16.86 6.79 55.51
N ALA A 111 -16.30 7.77 54.81
CA ALA A 111 -16.01 9.09 55.38
C ALA A 111 -17.27 9.83 55.84
N SER A 112 -18.41 9.61 55.16
CA SER A 112 -19.70 10.17 55.56
C SER A 112 -20.21 9.65 56.92
N GLU A 113 -19.82 8.42 57.31
CA GLU A 113 -20.15 7.85 58.61
C GLU A 113 -19.19 6.69 58.99
N PRO A 114 -18.03 6.99 59.62
CA PRO A 114 -16.95 6.03 59.81
C PRO A 114 -17.32 4.78 60.62
N SER A 115 -18.31 4.88 61.53
CA SER A 115 -18.81 3.76 62.33
C SER A 115 -19.45 2.65 61.49
N ASN A 116 -19.87 2.93 60.26
CA ASN A 116 -20.57 1.97 59.39
C ASN A 116 -19.65 1.21 58.44
N ARG A 117 -18.32 1.33 58.58
CA ARG A 117 -17.35 0.63 57.72
C ARG A 117 -17.63 -0.87 57.55
N PRO A 118 -17.94 -1.67 58.61
CA PRO A 118 -18.27 -3.08 58.43
C PRO A 118 -19.51 -3.31 57.57
N SER A 119 -20.55 -2.49 57.74
CA SER A 119 -21.79 -2.58 56.97
C SER A 119 -21.61 -2.18 55.51
N VAL A 120 -20.77 -1.17 55.23
CA VAL A 120 -20.42 -0.76 53.86
C VAL A 120 -19.71 -1.90 53.10
N VAL A 121 -18.74 -2.54 53.76
CA VAL A 121 -18.02 -3.69 53.18
C VAL A 121 -18.95 -4.88 52.98
N HIS A 122 -19.81 -5.17 53.96
CA HIS A 122 -20.81 -6.23 53.85
C HIS A 122 -21.76 -6.00 52.67
N PHE A 123 -22.30 -4.78 52.53
CA PHE A 123 -23.17 -4.42 51.43
C PHE A 123 -22.52 -4.64 50.06
N LEU A 124 -21.29 -4.16 49.86
CA LEU A 124 -20.58 -4.34 48.59
C LEU A 124 -20.33 -5.82 48.29
N ASN A 125 -20.02 -6.63 49.31
CA ASN A 125 -19.87 -8.08 49.13
C ASN A 125 -21.20 -8.75 48.75
N GLU A 126 -22.30 -8.43 49.42
CA GLU A 126 -23.63 -8.96 49.07
C GLU A 126 -24.06 -8.52 47.68
N LEU A 127 -23.87 -7.24 47.33
CA LEU A 127 -24.13 -6.72 46.00
C LEU A 127 -23.32 -7.49 44.94
N SER A 128 -22.03 -7.70 45.17
CA SER A 128 -21.15 -8.45 44.26
C SER A 128 -21.63 -9.89 44.07
N LEU A 129 -22.05 -10.57 45.15
CA LEU A 129 -22.62 -11.92 45.09
C LEU A 129 -23.94 -11.97 44.31
N GLN A 130 -24.78 -10.95 44.40
CA GLN A 130 -26.02 -10.85 43.61
C GLN A 130 -25.71 -10.58 42.13
N LEU A 131 -24.80 -9.65 41.83
CA LEU A 131 -24.36 -9.35 40.46
C LEU A 131 -23.79 -10.59 39.78
N ALA A 132 -23.03 -11.41 40.51
CA ALA A 132 -22.50 -12.67 40.00
C ALA A 132 -23.60 -13.67 39.56
N ARG A 133 -24.86 -13.50 39.98
CA ARG A 133 -25.98 -14.42 39.70
C ARG A 133 -27.03 -13.84 38.73
N ILE A 134 -27.05 -12.52 38.52
CA ILE A 134 -28.12 -11.85 37.79
C ILE A 134 -27.60 -11.36 36.42
N PRO A 135 -28.15 -11.87 35.30
CA PRO A 135 -27.84 -11.35 33.98
C PRO A 135 -28.22 -9.86 33.88
N GLY A 136 -27.38 -9.07 33.21
CA GLY A 136 -27.69 -7.66 32.93
C GLY A 136 -27.37 -6.69 34.06
N GLY A 137 -26.94 -7.15 35.24
CA GLY A 137 -26.35 -6.28 36.28
C GLY A 137 -27.33 -5.38 37.06
N GLU A 138 -28.64 -5.64 36.96
CA GLU A 138 -29.68 -4.98 37.75
C GLU A 138 -30.06 -5.85 38.95
N VAL A 139 -29.74 -5.40 40.16
CA VAL A 139 -30.03 -6.14 41.40
C VAL A 139 -31.33 -5.62 42.01
N PRO A 140 -32.42 -6.41 42.02
CA PRO A 140 -33.67 -5.99 42.65
C PRO A 140 -33.47 -5.69 44.13
N LEU A 141 -34.06 -4.60 44.62
CA LEU A 141 -33.98 -4.23 46.04
C LEU A 141 -34.48 -5.34 46.98
N SER A 142 -35.43 -6.17 46.51
CA SER A 142 -35.96 -7.32 47.26
C SER A 142 -34.93 -8.43 47.51
N ARG A 143 -33.82 -8.46 46.77
CA ARG A 143 -32.71 -9.41 46.97
C ARG A 143 -31.63 -8.88 47.90
N LEU A 144 -31.75 -7.65 48.36
CA LEU A 144 -30.84 -7.02 49.30
C LEU A 144 -31.49 -6.96 50.69
N PRO A 145 -30.72 -7.16 51.77
CA PRO A 145 -31.22 -6.97 53.13
C PRO A 145 -31.79 -5.57 53.34
N SER A 146 -32.90 -5.46 54.09
CA SER A 146 -33.56 -4.16 54.35
C SER A 146 -32.67 -3.13 55.07
N THR A 147 -31.69 -3.59 55.85
CA THR A 147 -30.66 -2.77 56.52
C THR A 147 -29.73 -2.04 55.54
N ASP A 148 -29.69 -2.50 54.29
CA ASP A 148 -28.69 -2.07 53.31
C ASP A 148 -29.19 -0.93 52.41
N LEU A 149 -30.48 -0.58 52.50
CA LEU A 149 -31.11 0.45 51.67
C LEU A 149 -30.55 1.86 51.95
N ASN A 150 -30.18 2.16 53.20
CA ASN A 150 -29.53 3.43 53.56
C ASN A 150 -28.12 3.52 52.93
N ILE A 151 -27.37 2.41 52.96
CA ILE A 151 -26.03 2.33 52.35
C ILE A 151 -26.12 2.44 50.83
N ALA A 152 -27.10 1.78 50.21
CA ALA A 152 -27.38 1.92 48.78
C ALA A 152 -27.66 3.37 48.35
N GLY A 153 -28.44 4.12 49.14
CA GLY A 153 -28.69 5.55 48.88
C GLY A 153 -27.42 6.40 48.92
N ARG A 154 -26.45 6.05 49.79
CA ARG A 154 -25.15 6.73 49.86
C ARG A 154 -24.27 6.41 48.66
N PHE A 155 -24.21 5.14 48.25
CA PHE A 155 -23.51 4.77 47.01
C PHE A 155 -24.17 5.36 45.75
N THR A 156 -25.48 5.60 45.79
CA THR A 156 -26.17 6.35 44.74
C THR A 156 -25.74 7.81 44.73
N SER A 157 -25.58 8.41 45.91
CA SER A 157 -25.12 9.80 46.06
C SER A 157 -23.63 9.97 45.66
N ALA A 158 -22.78 8.99 45.98
CA ALA A 158 -21.39 8.95 45.54
C ALA A 158 -21.25 8.65 44.03
N GLY A 159 -22.31 8.17 43.39
CA GLY A 159 -22.33 7.93 41.94
C GLY A 159 -21.81 6.56 41.50
N LEU A 160 -21.60 5.61 42.42
CA LEU A 160 -21.29 4.22 42.08
C LEU A 160 -22.53 3.44 41.61
N LEU A 161 -23.69 3.74 42.21
CA LEU A 161 -24.96 3.05 41.91
C LEU A 161 -25.97 4.01 41.30
N THR A 162 -26.84 3.47 40.45
CA THR A 162 -28.02 4.15 39.91
C THR A 162 -29.27 3.30 40.20
N MET A 163 -30.38 3.97 40.49
CA MET A 163 -31.69 3.34 40.64
C MET A 163 -32.36 3.18 39.26
N VAL A 164 -32.68 1.94 38.88
CA VAL A 164 -33.42 1.60 37.65
C VAL A 164 -34.72 0.89 38.07
N GLY A 165 -35.83 1.63 38.13
CA GLY A 165 -37.07 1.12 38.71
C GLY A 165 -36.87 0.65 40.17
N PRO A 166 -37.28 -0.57 40.56
CA PRO A 166 -37.04 -1.13 41.89
C PRO A 166 -35.71 -1.91 42.01
N ALA A 167 -34.72 -1.63 41.16
CA ALA A 167 -33.42 -2.29 41.16
C ALA A 167 -32.26 -1.28 41.27
N LEU A 168 -31.15 -1.75 41.82
CA LEU A 168 -29.87 -1.04 41.87
C LEU A 168 -28.95 -1.56 40.77
N ARG A 169 -28.23 -0.66 40.14
CA ARG A 169 -27.28 -0.99 39.09
C ARG A 169 -26.00 -0.18 39.27
N PRO A 170 -24.82 -0.82 39.41
CA PRO A 170 -23.57 -0.09 39.33
C PRO A 170 -23.34 0.50 37.95
N GLU A 171 -22.81 1.73 37.90
CA GLU A 171 -22.46 2.41 36.65
C GLU A 171 -21.05 2.99 36.76
N PRO A 172 -20.20 2.87 35.71
CA PRO A 172 -20.46 2.21 34.44
C PRO A 172 -20.37 0.67 34.55
N ASP A 173 -20.71 -0.04 33.47
CA ASP A 173 -20.67 -1.51 33.39
C ASP A 173 -19.36 -2.15 33.87
N GLU A 174 -18.22 -1.50 33.66
CA GLU A 174 -16.93 -2.02 34.12
C GLU A 174 -16.84 -2.08 35.66
N ALA A 175 -17.60 -1.26 36.38
CA ALA A 175 -17.73 -1.36 37.84
C ALA A 175 -18.51 -2.64 38.23
N ILE A 176 -19.50 -3.05 37.43
CA ILE A 176 -20.21 -4.33 37.60
C ILE A 176 -19.24 -5.49 37.41
N GLU A 177 -18.49 -5.48 36.30
CA GLU A 177 -17.49 -6.50 35.98
C GLU A 177 -16.44 -6.61 37.11
N TYR A 178 -15.96 -5.48 37.64
CA TYR A 178 -15.01 -5.44 38.75
C TYR A 178 -15.59 -6.05 40.04
N LEU A 179 -16.80 -5.62 40.45
CA LEU A 179 -17.48 -6.12 41.65
C LEU A 179 -17.75 -7.63 41.54
N MET A 180 -18.24 -8.10 40.39
CA MET A 180 -18.38 -9.53 40.10
C MET A 180 -17.05 -10.26 40.22
N GLY A 181 -15.98 -9.72 39.62
CA GLY A 181 -14.65 -10.31 39.64
C GLY A 181 -14.09 -10.53 41.05
N GLY A 182 -14.46 -9.68 42.01
CA GLY A 182 -14.05 -9.79 43.42
C GLY A 182 -14.62 -11.01 44.16
N VAL A 183 -15.71 -11.61 43.67
CA VAL A 183 -16.39 -12.74 44.33
C VAL A 183 -16.39 -14.04 43.51
N LEU A 184 -16.05 -13.98 42.22
CA LEU A 184 -16.05 -15.16 41.35
C LEU A 184 -14.87 -16.10 41.66
N ARG A 185 -15.18 -17.39 41.77
CA ARG A 185 -14.16 -18.45 41.72
C ARG A 185 -13.94 -18.83 40.26
N LEU A 186 -12.72 -18.61 39.75
CA LEU A 186 -12.41 -18.76 38.33
C LEU A 186 -12.71 -20.18 37.79
N SER A 187 -12.45 -21.23 38.56
CA SER A 187 -12.77 -22.62 38.17
C SER A 187 -14.27 -22.80 37.88
N ASP A 188 -15.10 -22.31 38.79
CA ASP A 188 -16.56 -22.49 38.75
C ASP A 188 -17.14 -21.59 37.64
N ALA A 189 -16.65 -20.36 37.54
CA ALA A 189 -17.07 -19.40 36.53
C ALA A 189 -16.72 -19.86 35.10
N LEU A 190 -15.53 -20.46 34.89
CA LEU A 190 -15.16 -21.05 33.60
C LEU A 190 -15.99 -22.30 33.27
N ALA A 191 -16.38 -23.08 34.28
CA ALA A 191 -17.30 -24.21 34.08
C ALA A 191 -18.71 -23.72 33.66
N GLU A 192 -19.26 -22.69 34.33
CA GLU A 192 -20.52 -22.04 33.94
C GLU A 192 -20.45 -21.44 32.54
N TYR A 193 -19.33 -20.78 32.22
CA TYR A 193 -19.09 -20.24 30.89
C TYR A 193 -19.14 -21.34 29.83
N ARG A 194 -18.45 -22.46 30.05
CA ARG A 194 -18.47 -23.63 29.13
C ARG A 194 -19.84 -24.29 29.06
N ALA A 195 -20.61 -24.26 30.15
CA ALA A 195 -21.98 -24.77 30.20
C ALA A 195 -23.01 -23.88 29.48
N GLY A 196 -22.61 -22.69 28.98
CA GLY A 196 -23.44 -21.85 28.11
C GLY A 196 -23.76 -20.46 28.66
N ARG A 197 -23.24 -20.07 29.84
CA ARG A 197 -23.40 -18.70 30.35
C ARG A 197 -22.49 -17.73 29.60
N LYS A 198 -23.03 -16.99 28.63
CA LYS A 198 -22.29 -16.10 27.71
C LYS A 198 -22.64 -14.63 27.82
N ASP A 199 -23.25 -14.19 28.92
CA ASP A 199 -23.59 -12.78 29.09
C ASP A 199 -22.30 -11.91 29.16
N PRO A 200 -22.26 -10.73 28.49
CA PRO A 200 -21.03 -9.95 28.38
C PRO A 200 -20.45 -9.49 29.72
N LEU A 201 -21.30 -9.14 30.68
CA LEU A 201 -20.87 -8.72 32.03
C LEU A 201 -20.21 -9.87 32.79
N PHE A 202 -20.72 -11.10 32.68
CA PHE A 202 -20.08 -12.27 33.27
C PHE A 202 -18.72 -12.59 32.65
N ILE A 203 -18.60 -12.52 31.33
CA ILE A 203 -17.32 -12.69 30.62
C ILE A 203 -16.31 -11.63 31.11
N GLY A 204 -16.74 -10.37 31.21
CA GLY A 204 -15.95 -9.28 31.78
C GLY A 204 -15.56 -9.51 33.24
N GLY A 205 -16.48 -10.05 34.05
CA GLY A 205 -16.24 -10.43 35.44
C GLY A 205 -15.20 -11.55 35.60
N ILE A 206 -15.19 -12.56 34.72
CA ILE A 206 -14.14 -13.58 34.68
C ILE A 206 -12.77 -12.94 34.38
N ALA A 207 -12.74 -11.95 33.48
CA ALA A 207 -11.52 -11.22 33.16
C ALA A 207 -10.99 -10.41 34.36
N MET A 208 -11.89 -9.70 35.06
CA MET A 208 -11.56 -8.96 36.28
C MET A 208 -11.13 -9.88 37.43
N ALA A 209 -11.75 -11.06 37.57
CA ALA A 209 -11.33 -12.07 38.55
C ALA A 209 -9.92 -12.60 38.26
N THR A 210 -9.55 -12.73 36.98
CA THR A 210 -8.18 -13.14 36.58
C THR A 210 -7.15 -12.07 36.94
N ALA A 211 -7.45 -10.79 36.66
CA ALA A 211 -6.59 -9.67 37.07
C ALA A 211 -6.48 -9.57 38.61
N HIS A 212 -7.57 -9.78 39.33
CA HIS A 212 -7.57 -9.84 40.79
C HIS A 212 -6.70 -10.99 41.33
N LEU A 213 -6.72 -12.15 40.66
CA LEU A 213 -5.84 -13.27 41.00
C LEU A 213 -4.37 -12.93 40.72
N GLU A 214 -4.07 -12.23 39.63
CA GLU A 214 -2.70 -11.83 39.27
C GLU A 214 -2.05 -10.98 40.36
N GLU A 215 -2.79 -10.05 40.98
CA GLU A 215 -2.26 -9.25 42.11
C GLU A 215 -1.79 -10.11 43.29
N LYS A 216 -2.39 -11.29 43.49
CA LYS A 216 -2.09 -12.21 44.60
C LYS A 216 -1.12 -13.32 44.21
N ASN A 217 -1.25 -13.82 42.99
CA ASN A 217 -0.49 -14.95 42.44
C ASN A 217 -0.42 -14.85 40.91
N PRO A 218 0.60 -14.16 40.36
CA PRO A 218 0.75 -13.96 38.92
C PRO A 218 0.83 -15.27 38.12
N GLU A 219 1.50 -16.29 38.69
CA GLU A 219 1.67 -17.57 37.99
C GLU A 219 0.37 -18.35 37.90
N ALA A 220 -0.48 -18.30 38.94
CA ALA A 220 -1.80 -18.93 38.89
C ALA A 220 -2.72 -18.27 37.85
N ALA A 221 -2.68 -16.94 37.72
CA ALA A 221 -3.43 -16.23 36.68
C ALA A 221 -2.97 -16.64 35.27
N ARG A 222 -1.65 -16.72 35.03
CA ARG A 222 -1.10 -17.24 33.77
C ARG A 222 -1.45 -18.70 33.53
N GLN A 223 -1.45 -19.54 34.57
CA GLN A 223 -1.79 -20.96 34.43
C GLN A 223 -3.23 -21.14 33.92
N ILE A 224 -4.19 -20.31 34.35
CA ILE A 224 -5.56 -20.35 33.83
C ILE A 224 -5.60 -20.09 32.32
N VAL A 225 -4.82 -19.12 31.83
CA VAL A 225 -4.70 -18.86 30.40
C VAL A 225 -4.07 -20.06 29.69
N ARG A 226 -2.98 -20.64 30.23
CA ARG A 226 -2.35 -21.84 29.67
C ARG A 226 -3.30 -23.03 29.62
N ASP A 227 -4.13 -23.22 30.63
CA ASP A 227 -5.12 -24.30 30.68
C ASP A 227 -6.18 -24.15 29.58
N LEU A 228 -6.61 -22.91 29.29
CA LEU A 228 -7.48 -22.61 28.15
C LEU A 228 -6.78 -22.94 26.83
N LEU A 229 -5.53 -22.51 26.67
CA LEU A 229 -4.72 -22.76 25.46
C LEU A 229 -4.36 -24.23 25.26
N ALA A 230 -4.22 -25.02 26.33
CA ALA A 230 -3.87 -26.44 26.27
C ALA A 230 -4.92 -27.28 25.49
N SER A 231 -6.18 -26.82 25.48
CA SER A 231 -7.25 -27.41 24.68
C SER A 231 -7.13 -27.14 23.16
N LYS A 232 -6.13 -26.34 22.76
CA LYS A 232 -5.89 -25.86 21.39
C LYS A 232 -7.15 -25.28 20.74
N PRO A 233 -7.82 -24.29 21.39
CA PRO A 233 -9.01 -23.70 20.82
C PRO A 233 -8.61 -22.93 19.55
N LYS A 234 -9.21 -23.25 18.40
CA LYS A 234 -8.94 -22.58 17.11
C LYS A 234 -10.10 -21.67 16.71
N GLY A 235 -9.78 -20.53 16.10
CA GLY A 235 -10.76 -19.57 15.57
C GLY A 235 -11.75 -19.07 16.63
N LEU A 236 -13.01 -18.86 16.25
CA LEU A 236 -14.07 -18.27 17.08
C LEU A 236 -14.61 -19.19 18.20
N ARG A 237 -13.81 -20.13 18.71
CA ARG A 237 -14.25 -21.01 19.80
C ARG A 237 -14.34 -20.23 21.11
N PRO A 238 -15.31 -20.54 22.00
CA PRO A 238 -15.47 -19.83 23.25
C PRO A 238 -14.19 -19.72 24.10
N ASP A 239 -13.45 -20.82 24.26
CA ASP A 239 -12.22 -20.85 25.05
C ASP A 239 -11.10 -19.96 24.43
N PHE A 240 -11.12 -19.72 23.12
CA PHE A 240 -10.22 -18.77 22.46
C PHE A 240 -10.59 -17.32 22.81
N GLU A 241 -11.88 -16.99 22.70
CA GLU A 241 -12.39 -15.64 22.92
C GLU A 241 -12.25 -15.18 24.38
N ILE A 242 -12.46 -16.09 25.33
CA ILE A 242 -12.22 -15.80 26.74
C ILE A 242 -10.72 -15.65 27.02
N ALA A 243 -9.85 -16.49 26.44
CA ALA A 243 -8.39 -16.36 26.63
C ALA A 243 -7.87 -15.01 26.11
N ALA A 244 -8.35 -14.54 24.94
CA ALA A 244 -8.03 -13.22 24.42
C ALA A 244 -8.43 -12.11 25.40
N ARG A 245 -9.63 -12.23 25.98
CA ARG A 245 -10.15 -11.28 26.98
C ARG A 245 -9.34 -11.29 28.27
N LEU A 246 -8.91 -12.46 28.75
CA LEU A 246 -8.08 -12.58 29.95
C LEU A 246 -6.71 -11.90 29.76
N LEU A 247 -6.05 -12.15 28.63
CA LEU A 247 -4.72 -11.60 28.34
C LEU A 247 -4.70 -10.06 28.26
N MET A 248 -5.80 -9.44 27.86
CA MET A 248 -5.93 -7.98 27.84
C MET A 248 -5.85 -7.36 29.25
N GLU A 249 -6.37 -8.06 30.25
CA GLU A 249 -6.45 -7.57 31.64
C GLU A 249 -5.17 -7.79 32.46
N LEU A 250 -4.25 -8.65 31.99
CA LEU A 250 -3.00 -8.90 32.69
C LEU A 250 -2.15 -7.63 32.79
N ALA A 251 -1.72 -7.31 34.00
CA ALA A 251 -0.80 -6.22 34.26
C ALA A 251 0.58 -6.52 33.68
N ASP A 252 1.05 -7.79 33.77
CA ASP A 252 2.36 -8.19 33.23
C ASP A 252 2.32 -8.90 31.88
N GLN A 253 2.10 -8.13 30.80
CA GLN A 253 2.08 -8.65 29.44
C GLN A 253 3.46 -9.11 28.93
N ASP A 254 4.57 -8.52 29.40
CA ASP A 254 5.92 -8.99 29.04
C ASP A 254 6.12 -10.43 29.52
N ALA A 255 5.71 -10.72 30.76
CA ALA A 255 5.79 -12.04 31.33
C ALA A 255 4.72 -13.02 30.78
N ALA A 256 3.70 -12.52 30.09
CA ALA A 256 2.67 -13.31 29.39
C ALA A 256 2.91 -13.42 27.87
N LEU A 257 4.07 -13.01 27.38
CA LEU A 257 4.37 -12.98 25.94
C LEU A 257 4.28 -14.36 25.28
N ALA A 258 4.62 -15.43 25.99
CA ALA A 258 4.53 -16.79 25.48
C ALA A 258 3.06 -17.21 25.25
N GLU A 259 2.17 -16.85 26.18
CA GLU A 259 0.73 -17.09 26.11
C GLU A 259 0.08 -16.25 25.01
N ILE A 260 0.48 -14.98 24.86
CA ILE A 260 0.04 -14.10 23.77
C ILE A 260 0.40 -14.70 22.40
N ARG A 261 1.67 -15.11 22.21
CA ARG A 261 2.12 -15.80 21.00
C ARG A 261 1.31 -17.07 20.76
N GLY A 262 1.17 -17.90 21.81
CA GLY A 262 0.43 -19.15 21.76
C GLY A 262 -1.03 -18.98 21.33
N LEU A 263 -1.70 -17.93 21.80
CA LEU A 263 -3.08 -17.64 21.37
C LEU A 263 -3.13 -17.19 19.91
N VAL A 264 -2.25 -16.29 19.49
CA VAL A 264 -2.24 -15.76 18.11
C VAL A 264 -1.95 -16.87 17.10
N ASP A 265 -1.03 -17.79 17.43
CA ASP A 265 -0.69 -18.95 16.59
C ASP A 265 -1.88 -19.94 16.41
N LEU A 266 -2.91 -19.84 17.25
CA LEU A 266 -4.12 -20.68 17.15
C LEU A 266 -5.24 -20.06 16.30
N TRP A 267 -5.10 -18.80 15.82
CA TRP A 267 -6.16 -18.08 15.10
C TRP A 267 -6.68 -18.87 13.88
N GLY A 268 -5.79 -19.41 13.03
CA GLY A 268 -6.09 -20.46 12.04
C GLY A 268 -7.25 -20.21 11.06
N GLN A 269 -7.79 -18.99 10.99
CA GLN A 269 -8.88 -18.56 10.09
C GLN A 269 -8.42 -17.35 9.27
N SER A 270 -9.17 -17.01 8.23
CA SER A 270 -8.98 -15.75 7.51
C SER A 270 -9.13 -14.56 8.46
N ASN A 271 -8.32 -13.52 8.25
CA ASN A 271 -8.39 -12.29 9.05
C ASN A 271 -9.69 -11.50 8.86
N LEU A 272 -10.51 -11.80 7.85
CA LEU A 272 -11.89 -11.28 7.76
C LEU A 272 -12.73 -11.66 8.99
N ALA A 273 -12.51 -12.87 9.55
CA ALA A 273 -13.24 -13.34 10.72
C ALA A 273 -12.84 -12.59 12.01
N LEU A 274 -11.77 -11.79 12.00
CA LEU A 274 -11.33 -11.03 13.19
C LEU A 274 -12.37 -10.02 13.65
N ALA A 275 -13.24 -9.53 12.75
CA ALA A 275 -14.38 -8.68 13.12
C ALA A 275 -15.31 -9.37 14.15
N ALA A 276 -15.33 -10.71 14.15
CA ALA A 276 -16.10 -11.52 15.07
C ALA A 276 -15.27 -12.07 16.26
N SER A 277 -14.05 -11.56 16.51
CA SER A 277 -13.20 -11.98 17.62
C SER A 277 -12.84 -10.83 18.58
N ASN A 278 -12.44 -11.16 19.81
CA ASN A 278 -11.80 -10.27 20.78
C ASN A 278 -10.29 -10.10 20.55
N LEU A 279 -9.70 -10.91 19.66
CA LEU A 279 -8.27 -10.87 19.35
C LEU A 279 -7.79 -9.47 18.89
N PRO A 280 -8.49 -8.72 18.01
CA PRO A 280 -8.04 -7.38 17.62
C PRO A 280 -7.92 -6.42 18.80
N ALA A 281 -8.94 -6.38 19.68
CA ALA A 281 -8.92 -5.53 20.87
C ALA A 281 -7.77 -5.90 21.82
N MET A 282 -7.49 -7.20 21.98
CA MET A 282 -6.32 -7.65 22.75
C MET A 282 -5.01 -7.17 22.11
N LEU A 283 -4.85 -7.28 20.79
CA LEU A 283 -3.65 -6.81 20.08
C LEU A 283 -3.49 -5.28 20.12
N GLU A 284 -4.58 -4.52 20.02
CA GLU A 284 -4.60 -3.06 20.20
C GLU A 284 -4.16 -2.66 21.61
N SER A 285 -4.50 -3.46 22.62
CA SER A 285 -4.18 -3.18 24.03
C SER A 285 -2.75 -3.54 24.44
N LEU A 286 -1.93 -4.13 23.55
CA LEU A 286 -0.59 -4.62 23.89
C LEU A 286 0.32 -3.47 24.37
N ARG A 287 0.84 -3.64 25.59
CA ARG A 287 1.79 -2.78 26.31
C ARG A 287 3.22 -3.34 26.21
N LEU A 288 3.59 -3.80 25.01
CA LEU A 288 4.90 -4.41 24.71
C LEU A 288 5.81 -3.45 23.93
N PRO A 289 7.14 -3.63 23.97
CA PRO A 289 8.07 -2.94 23.05
C PRO A 289 7.68 -3.15 21.59
N LEU A 290 7.99 -2.16 20.73
CA LEU A 290 7.63 -2.15 19.30
C LEU A 290 8.01 -3.45 18.59
N GLU A 291 9.24 -3.93 18.77
CA GLU A 291 9.72 -5.18 18.16
C GLU A 291 8.79 -6.36 18.45
N GLN A 292 8.37 -6.52 19.70
CA GLN A 292 7.51 -7.62 20.13
C GLN A 292 6.08 -7.44 19.64
N ARG A 293 5.57 -6.20 19.60
CA ARG A 293 4.25 -5.90 19.00
C ARG A 293 4.21 -6.28 17.53
N VAL A 294 5.22 -5.87 16.76
CA VAL A 294 5.36 -6.23 15.34
C VAL A 294 5.49 -7.74 15.19
N GLU A 295 6.31 -8.39 16.02
CA GLU A 295 6.48 -9.84 16.00
C GLU A 295 5.15 -10.58 16.21
N VAL A 296 4.35 -10.15 17.19
CA VAL A 296 3.06 -10.76 17.50
C VAL A 296 2.05 -10.51 16.37
N ILE A 297 1.89 -9.25 15.93
CA ILE A 297 0.92 -8.90 14.89
C ILE A 297 1.24 -9.59 13.58
N MET A 298 2.51 -9.61 13.16
CA MET A 298 2.92 -10.22 11.89
C MET A 298 2.71 -11.74 11.81
N ARG A 299 2.42 -12.42 12.93
CA ARG A 299 2.00 -13.84 12.90
C ARG A 299 0.64 -14.04 12.20
N LEU A 300 -0.19 -13.00 12.13
CA LEU A 300 -1.47 -13.03 11.42
C LEU A 300 -1.35 -12.71 9.92
N ALA A 301 -0.18 -12.25 9.45
CA ALA A 301 -0.01 -11.76 8.09
C ALA A 301 -0.26 -12.82 7.01
N SER A 302 -0.02 -14.10 7.31
CA SER A 302 -0.27 -15.21 6.36
C SER A 302 -1.76 -15.50 6.12
N ASN A 303 -2.65 -14.97 6.97
CA ASN A 303 -4.09 -15.18 6.89
C ASN A 303 -4.82 -14.02 6.17
N GLU A 304 -4.06 -13.08 5.60
CA GLU A 304 -4.54 -12.05 4.68
C GLU A 304 -4.60 -12.57 3.24
N ASP A 305 -5.34 -11.85 2.39
CA ASP A 305 -5.25 -12.02 0.95
C ASP A 305 -4.04 -11.23 0.43
N ALA A 306 -3.10 -11.90 -0.26
CA ALA A 306 -1.92 -11.23 -0.82
C ALA A 306 -2.31 -10.16 -1.85
N ASP A 307 -3.47 -10.30 -2.50
CA ASP A 307 -3.92 -9.38 -3.53
C ASP A 307 -4.23 -8.01 -2.97
N ASP A 308 -4.80 -7.93 -1.76
CA ASP A 308 -5.12 -6.71 -1.02
C ASP A 308 -3.88 -5.89 -0.60
N TRP A 309 -2.69 -6.47 -0.71
CA TRP A 309 -1.40 -5.86 -0.35
C TRP A 309 -0.52 -5.56 -1.57
N ARG A 310 -1.08 -5.63 -2.78
CA ARG A 310 -0.39 -5.23 -4.02
C ARG A 310 -0.23 -3.71 -4.10
N THR A 311 0.92 -3.27 -4.60
CA THR A 311 1.34 -1.86 -4.68
C THR A 311 0.38 -0.95 -5.46
N LYS A 312 -0.44 -1.51 -6.37
CA LYS A 312 -1.44 -0.76 -7.16
C LYS A 312 -2.39 0.07 -6.30
N TYR A 313 -2.73 -0.38 -5.09
CA TYR A 313 -3.66 0.33 -4.19
C TYR A 313 -3.07 1.57 -3.51
N TRP A 314 -1.75 1.77 -3.62
CA TRP A 314 -1.07 2.99 -3.15
C TRP A 314 -0.61 3.87 -4.31
N ALA A 315 -0.53 3.33 -5.52
CA ALA A 315 -0.11 4.05 -6.72
C ALA A 315 -1.27 4.78 -7.43
N SER A 316 -2.52 4.36 -7.21
CA SER A 316 -3.72 4.97 -7.79
C SER A 316 -4.95 4.74 -6.92
N ASP A 317 -6.02 5.52 -7.15
CA ASP A 317 -7.33 5.38 -6.48
C ASP A 317 -8.10 4.14 -6.97
N THR A 318 -7.45 2.98 -6.98
CA THR A 318 -8.06 1.72 -7.42
C THR A 318 -8.98 1.18 -6.32
N PRO A 319 -10.31 1.07 -6.55
CA PRO A 319 -11.21 0.44 -5.59
C PRO A 319 -10.97 -1.08 -5.53
N GLY A 320 -11.36 -1.72 -4.43
CA GLY A 320 -11.42 -3.19 -4.31
C GLY A 320 -10.54 -3.84 -3.24
N ARG A 321 -9.75 -3.06 -2.48
CA ARG A 321 -9.00 -3.58 -1.31
C ARG A 321 -9.97 -3.85 -0.15
N TRP A 322 -9.95 -5.06 0.42
CA TRP A 322 -10.67 -5.33 1.67
C TRP A 322 -9.85 -4.86 2.89
N VAL A 323 -10.50 -4.13 3.79
CA VAL A 323 -9.86 -3.66 5.04
C VAL A 323 -10.32 -4.54 6.20
N THR A 324 -9.50 -5.54 6.54
CA THR A 324 -9.72 -6.41 7.70
C THR A 324 -9.38 -5.68 9.01
N ALA A 325 -9.82 -6.23 10.16
CA ALA A 325 -9.40 -5.70 11.47
C ALA A 325 -7.87 -5.79 11.68
N PHE A 326 -7.21 -6.79 11.09
CA PHE A 326 -5.75 -6.85 11.05
C PHE A 326 -5.18 -5.68 10.24
N CYS A 327 -5.71 -5.42 9.03
CA CYS A 327 -5.26 -4.30 8.19
C CYS A 327 -5.32 -2.98 8.96
N THR A 328 -6.43 -2.69 9.63
CA THR A 328 -6.59 -1.47 10.44
C THR A 328 -5.55 -1.40 11.56
N LEU A 329 -5.44 -2.45 12.38
CA LEU A 329 -4.49 -2.51 13.49
C LEU A 329 -3.04 -2.35 13.02
N ALA A 330 -2.62 -3.13 12.02
CA ALA A 330 -1.24 -3.17 11.55
C ALA A 330 -0.86 -1.87 10.84
N THR A 331 -1.78 -1.30 10.06
CA THR A 331 -1.59 0.00 9.40
C THR A 331 -1.47 1.13 10.43
N ASN A 332 -2.32 1.15 11.45
CA ASN A 332 -2.21 2.14 12.53
C ASN A 332 -0.87 2.03 13.24
N LEU A 333 -0.45 0.81 13.61
CA LEU A 333 0.86 0.57 14.21
C LEU A 333 2.01 1.06 13.30
N ALA A 334 1.94 0.80 12.00
CA ALA A 334 2.95 1.25 11.04
C ALA A 334 3.03 2.77 10.93
N ARG A 335 1.88 3.44 10.80
CA ARG A 335 1.77 4.91 10.74
C ARG A 335 2.26 5.56 12.03
N GLU A 336 1.89 5.00 13.19
CA GLU A 336 2.32 5.47 14.51
C GLU A 336 3.84 5.37 14.70
N SER A 337 4.43 4.28 14.21
CA SER A 337 5.84 3.96 14.45
C SER A 337 6.79 4.57 13.42
N GLY A 338 6.30 4.92 12.22
CA GLY A 338 7.10 5.53 11.16
C GLY A 338 8.36 4.73 10.84
N ALA A 339 9.51 5.40 10.80
CA ALA A 339 10.79 4.78 10.46
C ALA A 339 11.23 3.65 11.42
N ASP A 340 10.81 3.68 12.69
CA ASP A 340 11.27 2.73 13.71
C ASP A 340 10.74 1.31 13.45
N ILE A 341 9.64 1.16 12.72
CA ILE A 341 9.07 -0.17 12.40
C ILE A 341 9.84 -0.88 11.28
N VAL A 342 10.53 -0.13 10.42
CA VAL A 342 11.13 -0.61 9.18
C VAL A 342 12.12 -1.76 9.41
N PRO A 343 13.08 -1.68 10.36
CA PRO A 343 14.01 -2.77 10.59
C PRO A 343 13.31 -4.08 10.99
N HIS A 344 12.17 -4.00 11.68
CA HIS A 344 11.41 -5.16 12.12
C HIS A 344 10.60 -5.78 10.98
N LEU A 345 10.02 -4.97 10.10
CA LEU A 345 9.31 -5.44 8.90
C LEU A 345 10.29 -6.04 7.88
N MET A 346 11.43 -5.39 7.64
CA MET A 346 12.41 -5.87 6.65
C MET A 346 13.04 -7.20 7.04
N LYS A 347 13.27 -7.48 8.33
CA LYS A 347 13.71 -8.81 8.82
C LYS A 347 12.74 -9.93 8.43
N ARG A 348 11.48 -9.63 8.10
CA ARG A 348 10.45 -10.61 7.72
C ARG A 348 10.33 -10.80 6.21
N MET A 349 10.94 -9.94 5.41
CA MET A 349 10.87 -10.01 3.94
C MET A 349 11.87 -11.04 3.43
N THR A 350 11.40 -12.24 3.10
CA THR A 350 12.27 -13.38 2.71
C THR A 350 12.32 -13.64 1.20
N GLY A 351 11.48 -12.96 0.43
CA GLY A 351 11.45 -12.96 -1.03
C GLY A 351 10.09 -13.37 -1.63
N SER A 352 9.22 -14.07 -0.91
CA SER A 352 7.92 -14.54 -1.43
C SER A 352 6.86 -14.77 -0.33
N GLY A 353 5.58 -14.63 -0.71
CA GLY A 353 4.42 -14.94 0.13
C GLY A 353 3.62 -13.72 0.63
N THR A 354 2.47 -13.98 1.24
CA THR A 354 1.55 -12.94 1.77
C THR A 354 2.23 -12.07 2.82
N ALA A 355 3.02 -12.66 3.73
CA ALA A 355 3.69 -11.92 4.80
C ALA A 355 4.68 -10.86 4.27
N ASP A 356 5.34 -11.14 3.15
CA ASP A 356 6.24 -10.20 2.47
C ASP A 356 5.45 -9.03 1.84
N ALA A 357 4.32 -9.31 1.20
CA ALA A 357 3.44 -8.29 0.63
C ALA A 357 2.87 -7.38 1.73
N VAL A 358 2.41 -7.98 2.83
CA VAL A 358 1.97 -7.25 4.02
C VAL A 358 3.09 -6.38 4.58
N ALA A 359 4.30 -6.92 4.78
CA ALA A 359 5.43 -6.15 5.29
C ALA A 359 5.80 -4.97 4.39
N LEU A 360 5.78 -5.15 3.06
CA LEU A 360 5.98 -4.07 2.10
C LEU A 360 4.88 -3.02 2.20
N GLY A 361 3.61 -3.41 2.20
CA GLY A 361 2.48 -2.49 2.33
C GLY A 361 2.50 -1.73 3.66
N LEU A 362 2.83 -2.39 4.77
CA LEU A 362 3.01 -1.72 6.06
C LEU A 362 4.19 -0.74 6.06
N THR A 363 5.25 -1.02 5.30
CA THR A 363 6.35 -0.05 5.11
C THR A 363 5.87 1.18 4.31
N ILE A 364 5.00 1.00 3.31
CA ILE A 364 4.34 2.09 2.59
C ILE A 364 3.43 2.90 3.53
N GLU A 365 2.64 2.22 4.36
CA GLU A 365 1.78 2.88 5.36
C GLU A 365 2.60 3.69 6.37
N ALA A 366 3.74 3.17 6.84
CA ALA A 366 4.66 3.92 7.69
C ALA A 366 5.19 5.19 7.01
N ALA A 367 5.42 5.15 5.69
CA ALA A 367 5.88 6.30 4.91
C ALA A 367 4.84 7.43 4.82
N SER A 368 3.56 7.17 5.12
CA SER A 368 2.53 8.23 5.15
C SER A 368 2.72 9.25 6.28
N ALA A 369 3.45 8.89 7.35
CA ALA A 369 3.78 9.80 8.44
C ALA A 369 5.03 10.64 8.15
N ASP A 370 6.12 9.99 7.71
CA ASP A 370 7.36 10.63 7.29
C ASP A 370 8.09 9.74 6.26
N SER A 371 7.88 10.04 4.98
CA SER A 371 8.44 9.24 3.90
C SER A 371 9.97 9.31 3.84
N GLU A 372 10.58 10.44 4.19
CA GLU A 372 12.05 10.61 4.14
C GLU A 372 12.72 9.74 5.21
N ALA A 373 12.22 9.78 6.44
CA ALA A 373 12.76 8.97 7.53
C ALA A 373 12.61 7.46 7.25
N VAL A 374 11.46 7.03 6.74
CA VAL A 374 11.20 5.63 6.38
C VAL A 374 12.13 5.15 5.27
N LEU A 375 12.28 5.92 4.19
CA LEU A 375 13.22 5.62 3.10
C LEU A 375 14.67 5.58 3.61
N GLY A 376 15.03 6.47 4.54
CA GLY A 376 16.34 6.45 5.20
C GLY A 376 16.59 5.16 5.99
N ALA A 377 15.58 4.66 6.71
CA ALA A 377 15.65 3.40 7.44
C ALA A 377 15.71 2.19 6.49
N VAL A 378 15.00 2.20 5.37
CA VAL A 378 15.09 1.16 4.33
C VAL A 378 16.51 1.08 3.77
N LEU A 379 17.09 2.22 3.39
CA LEU A 379 18.47 2.30 2.90
C LEU A 379 19.51 1.80 3.91
N ALA A 380 19.22 1.92 5.22
CA ALA A 380 20.11 1.45 6.26
C ALA A 380 20.17 -0.08 6.40
N HIS A 381 19.17 -0.81 5.91
CA HIS A 381 19.08 -2.25 6.07
C HIS A 381 19.98 -3.02 5.09
N GLY A 382 20.05 -2.57 3.83
CA GLY A 382 20.82 -3.23 2.76
C GLY A 382 20.22 -4.56 2.25
N GLY A 383 20.86 -5.17 1.25
CA GLY A 383 20.47 -6.48 0.69
C GLY A 383 19.33 -6.44 -0.34
N ALA A 384 18.73 -7.60 -0.63
CA ALA A 384 17.69 -7.73 -1.66
C ALA A 384 16.35 -7.11 -1.25
N ALA A 385 15.97 -7.24 0.03
CA ALA A 385 14.75 -6.63 0.58
C ALA A 385 14.82 -5.09 0.48
N GLU A 386 15.97 -4.49 0.78
CA GLU A 386 16.21 -3.05 0.60
C GLU A 386 15.96 -2.62 -0.85
N ARG A 387 16.60 -3.27 -1.83
CA ARG A 387 16.43 -2.89 -3.24
C ARG A 387 14.96 -2.91 -3.69
N ARG A 388 14.21 -3.96 -3.35
CA ARG A 388 12.78 -4.09 -3.72
C ARG A 388 11.92 -3.02 -3.05
N THR A 389 12.09 -2.85 -1.74
CA THR A 389 11.29 -1.90 -0.94
C THR A 389 11.61 -0.46 -1.31
N PHE A 390 12.90 -0.12 -1.48
CA PHE A 390 13.35 1.19 -1.91
C PHE A 390 12.82 1.54 -3.30
N ARG A 391 12.92 0.63 -4.28
CA ARG A 391 12.37 0.83 -5.62
C ARG A 391 10.86 1.13 -5.58
N THR A 392 10.13 0.39 -4.76
CA THR A 392 8.67 0.56 -4.61
C THR A 392 8.32 1.90 -3.97
N LEU A 393 8.95 2.25 -2.84
CA LEU A 393 8.70 3.51 -2.15
C LEU A 393 9.16 4.71 -2.97
N CYS A 394 10.27 4.61 -3.71
CA CYS A 394 10.73 5.65 -4.63
C CYS A 394 9.71 5.94 -5.73
N ALA A 395 9.10 4.88 -6.27
CA ALA A 395 8.02 5.00 -7.25
C ALA A 395 6.77 5.74 -6.71
N LEU A 396 6.57 5.77 -5.39
CA LEU A 396 5.46 6.48 -4.73
C LEU A 396 5.86 7.86 -4.20
N HIS A 397 7.11 8.00 -3.73
CA HIS A 397 7.64 9.18 -3.03
C HIS A 397 9.05 9.55 -3.52
N PRO A 398 9.24 9.89 -4.81
CA PRO A 398 10.56 10.08 -5.41
C PRO A 398 11.37 11.21 -4.74
N ARG A 399 10.70 12.31 -4.40
CA ARG A 399 11.32 13.45 -3.69
C ARG A 399 11.90 13.04 -2.33
N ALA A 400 11.13 12.29 -1.54
CA ALA A 400 11.57 11.81 -0.25
C ALA A 400 12.74 10.83 -0.38
N ALA A 401 12.78 10.03 -1.46
CA ALA A 401 13.89 9.11 -1.74
C ALA A 401 15.19 9.87 -2.00
N ILE A 402 15.16 10.94 -2.80
CA ILE A 402 16.32 11.80 -3.08
C ILE A 402 16.85 12.42 -1.78
N ARG A 403 15.96 12.96 -0.94
CA ARG A 403 16.34 13.56 0.35
C ARG A 403 16.93 12.54 1.32
N ALA A 404 16.29 11.38 1.45
CA ALA A 404 16.76 10.29 2.30
C ALA A 404 18.16 9.81 1.89
N LEU A 405 18.38 9.65 0.58
CA LEU A 405 19.67 9.26 0.01
C LEU A 405 20.77 10.27 0.39
N ARG A 406 20.51 11.56 0.16
CA ARG A 406 21.42 12.66 0.53
C ARG A 406 21.71 12.68 2.03
N SER A 407 20.69 12.50 2.86
CA SER A 407 20.82 12.47 4.32
C SER A 407 21.71 11.29 4.78
N ARG A 408 21.54 10.10 4.20
CA ARG A 408 22.35 8.90 4.50
C ARG A 408 23.80 9.03 4.04
N ALA A 409 24.04 9.69 2.91
CA ALA A 409 25.40 9.92 2.42
C ALA A 409 26.19 10.92 3.27
N LYS A 410 25.53 11.99 3.76
CA LYS A 410 26.17 12.97 4.67
C LYS A 410 26.73 12.34 5.95
N ILE A 411 26.09 11.28 6.43
CA ILE A 411 26.52 10.52 7.63
C ILE A 411 27.40 9.31 7.29
N GLY A 412 27.90 9.20 6.05
CA GLY A 412 28.94 8.25 5.65
C GLY A 412 28.48 6.80 5.49
N HIS A 413 27.18 6.53 5.36
CA HIS A 413 26.67 5.16 5.25
C HIS A 413 26.62 4.59 3.81
N LEU A 414 26.84 5.43 2.80
CA LEU A 414 26.89 5.04 1.39
C LEU A 414 28.20 5.56 0.79
N SER A 415 28.84 4.75 -0.06
CA SER A 415 29.92 5.24 -0.92
C SER A 415 29.34 6.20 -1.96
N VAL A 416 30.19 7.09 -2.49
CA VAL A 416 29.82 8.01 -3.58
C VAL A 416 29.22 7.25 -4.77
N ASP A 417 29.87 6.15 -5.19
CA ASP A 417 29.44 5.36 -6.33
C ASP A 417 28.09 4.66 -6.07
N ALA A 418 27.85 4.17 -4.85
CA ALA A 418 26.57 3.57 -4.47
C ALA A 418 25.45 4.60 -4.37
N GLU A 419 25.78 5.82 -3.94
CA GLU A 419 24.86 6.94 -3.91
C GLU A 419 24.48 7.37 -5.33
N ALA A 420 25.45 7.51 -6.22
CA ALA A 420 25.22 7.84 -7.64
C ALA A 420 24.34 6.79 -8.32
N ALA A 421 24.66 5.49 -8.16
CA ALA A 421 23.86 4.41 -8.73
C ALA A 421 22.40 4.39 -8.21
N LYS A 422 22.19 4.69 -6.91
CA LYS A 422 20.83 4.80 -6.36
C LYS A 422 20.12 6.03 -6.89
N LEU A 423 20.79 7.19 -6.98
CA LEU A 423 20.20 8.40 -7.55
C LEU A 423 19.80 8.18 -9.03
N TRP A 424 20.64 7.47 -9.79
CA TRP A 424 20.34 7.06 -11.15
C TRP A 424 19.11 6.14 -11.24
N SER A 425 19.00 5.14 -10.35
CA SER A 425 17.80 4.29 -10.32
C SER A 425 16.51 5.06 -10.00
N ILE A 426 16.60 6.20 -9.29
CA ILE A 426 15.45 7.09 -9.07
C ILE A 426 15.07 7.77 -10.39
N PHE A 427 16.05 8.27 -11.15
CA PHE A 427 15.84 8.86 -12.47
C PHE A 427 15.09 7.89 -13.41
N GLU A 428 15.59 6.66 -13.57
CA GLU A 428 15.00 5.66 -14.47
C GLU A 428 13.54 5.33 -14.14
N LEU A 429 13.20 5.32 -12.83
CA LEU A 429 11.83 5.07 -12.37
C LEU A 429 10.86 6.21 -12.67
N ILE A 430 11.36 7.45 -12.76
CA ILE A 430 10.56 8.64 -13.01
C ILE A 430 10.44 8.87 -14.52
N ASP A 431 11.56 8.76 -15.26
CA ASP A 431 11.63 9.01 -16.70
C ASP A 431 10.77 8.03 -17.51
N GLY A 432 10.71 6.76 -17.09
CA GLY A 432 9.85 5.74 -17.71
C GLY A 432 8.34 5.91 -17.49
N ARG A 433 7.88 6.96 -16.80
CA ARG A 433 6.45 7.26 -16.62
C ARG A 433 6.00 8.33 -17.62
N SER A 434 5.55 7.87 -18.77
CA SER A 434 4.88 8.68 -19.78
C SER A 434 3.55 9.22 -19.26
N GLY A 435 3.58 10.43 -18.68
CA GLY A 435 2.38 11.23 -18.36
C GLY A 435 2.42 11.91 -16.99
N ASP A 436 2.43 13.25 -17.00
CA ASP A 436 1.95 14.20 -15.98
C ASP A 436 2.41 14.11 -14.50
N VAL A 437 3.24 13.17 -14.06
CA VAL A 437 3.51 12.95 -12.61
C VAL A 437 4.85 13.50 -12.11
N ALA A 438 5.80 13.86 -12.98
CA ALA A 438 7.08 14.37 -12.53
C ALA A 438 7.00 15.88 -12.21
N ASP A 439 6.60 16.19 -10.98
CA ASP A 439 6.68 17.53 -10.39
C ASP A 439 8.06 18.16 -10.67
N GLN A 440 8.09 19.38 -11.22
CA GLN A 440 9.33 20.12 -11.50
C GLN A 440 10.24 20.22 -10.27
N GLU A 441 9.68 20.18 -9.06
CA GLU A 441 10.47 20.14 -7.82
C GLU A 441 11.28 18.86 -7.66
N VAL A 442 10.78 17.71 -8.11
CA VAL A 442 11.49 16.41 -8.05
C VAL A 442 12.74 16.47 -8.93
N TRP A 443 12.60 16.94 -10.17
CA TRP A 443 13.72 17.09 -11.10
C TRP A 443 14.78 18.06 -10.57
N ARG A 444 14.36 19.17 -9.96
CA ARG A 444 15.27 20.13 -9.33
C ARG A 444 16.04 19.50 -8.15
N GLU A 445 15.39 18.70 -7.31
CA GLU A 445 16.07 18.01 -6.21
C GLU A 445 17.01 16.91 -6.69
N LEU A 446 16.66 16.20 -7.77
CA LEU A 446 17.50 15.20 -8.41
C LEU A 446 18.78 15.85 -8.94
N ALA A 447 18.64 16.94 -9.71
CA ALA A 447 19.75 17.68 -10.29
C ALA A 447 20.70 18.24 -9.22
N ALA A 448 20.16 18.88 -8.18
CA ALA A 448 20.98 19.40 -7.08
C ALA A 448 21.74 18.29 -6.32
N SER A 449 21.16 17.09 -6.23
CA SER A 449 21.82 15.95 -5.61
C SER A 449 22.91 15.36 -6.51
N ALA A 450 22.68 15.36 -7.83
CA ALA A 450 23.63 14.93 -8.84
C ALA A 450 24.80 15.90 -9.01
N GLU A 451 24.59 17.22 -8.89
CA GLU A 451 25.65 18.25 -8.90
C GLU A 451 26.71 17.98 -7.84
N ARG A 452 26.27 17.74 -6.61
CA ARG A 452 27.17 17.38 -5.51
C ARG A 452 27.94 16.08 -5.80
N LEU A 453 27.29 15.08 -6.39
CA LEU A 453 27.89 13.77 -6.65
C LEU A 453 28.89 13.80 -7.80
N ALA A 454 28.59 14.53 -8.88
CA ALA A 454 29.43 14.56 -10.07
C ALA A 454 30.88 14.94 -9.75
N VAL A 455 31.11 15.88 -8.83
CA VAL A 455 32.46 16.30 -8.40
C VAL A 455 33.27 15.16 -7.76
N ALA A 456 32.60 14.20 -7.11
CA ALA A 456 33.23 13.13 -6.35
C ALA A 456 33.31 11.79 -7.09
N VAL A 457 32.43 11.57 -8.08
CA VAL A 457 32.39 10.37 -8.91
C VAL A 457 33.62 10.31 -9.82
N LYS A 458 34.27 9.13 -9.85
CA LYS A 458 35.49 8.90 -10.67
C LYS A 458 35.22 8.13 -11.97
N SER A 459 34.12 7.35 -12.01
CA SER A 459 33.75 6.59 -13.20
C SER A 459 33.20 7.52 -14.27
N PRO A 460 33.72 7.49 -15.51
CA PRO A 460 33.17 8.28 -16.62
C PRO A 460 31.67 8.03 -16.85
N ALA A 461 31.23 6.76 -16.84
CA ALA A 461 29.83 6.38 -17.02
C ALA A 461 28.91 6.96 -15.94
N GLN A 462 29.29 6.81 -14.66
CA GLN A 462 28.50 7.39 -13.56
C GLN A 462 28.56 8.92 -13.55
N ARG A 463 29.67 9.51 -14.02
CA ARG A 463 29.77 10.97 -14.15
C ARG A 463 28.81 11.48 -15.23
N ALA A 464 28.70 10.76 -16.34
CA ALA A 464 27.68 10.99 -17.36
C ALA A 464 26.25 10.90 -16.82
N GLU A 465 25.91 9.83 -16.08
CA GLU A 465 24.60 9.67 -15.41
C GLU A 465 24.27 10.90 -14.53
N MET A 466 25.24 11.38 -13.74
CA MET A 466 25.04 12.57 -12.90
C MET A 466 24.89 13.85 -13.72
N ILE A 467 25.63 14.01 -14.83
CA ILE A 467 25.48 15.16 -15.73
C ILE A 467 24.10 15.16 -16.39
N VAL A 468 23.61 14.00 -16.85
CA VAL A 468 22.24 13.81 -17.38
C VAL A 468 21.22 14.27 -16.33
N CYS A 469 21.37 13.82 -15.08
CA CYS A 469 20.48 14.23 -14.00
C CYS A 469 20.49 15.75 -13.74
N GLN A 470 21.64 16.42 -13.91
CA GLN A 470 21.74 17.88 -13.72
C GLN A 470 21.05 18.66 -14.82
N LEU A 471 21.23 18.23 -16.08
CA LEU A 471 20.68 18.90 -17.26
C LEU A 471 19.14 18.87 -17.30
N LEU A 472 18.50 17.95 -16.58
CA LEU A 472 17.03 17.90 -16.45
C LEU A 472 16.41 19.15 -15.82
N SER A 473 17.16 19.86 -14.97
CA SER A 473 16.62 21.01 -14.23
C SER A 473 17.06 22.36 -14.79
N HIS A 474 18.22 22.43 -15.44
CA HIS A 474 18.76 23.66 -16.03
C HIS A 474 19.76 23.35 -17.15
N ALA A 475 19.70 24.15 -18.22
CA ALA A 475 20.73 24.12 -19.26
C ALA A 475 22.07 24.65 -18.69
N SER A 476 23.16 23.94 -18.96
CA SER A 476 24.52 24.33 -18.57
C SER A 476 25.47 24.01 -19.72
N GLU A 477 26.03 25.04 -20.35
CA GLU A 477 26.96 24.91 -21.47
C GLU A 477 28.21 24.09 -21.07
N THR A 478 28.70 24.26 -19.84
CA THR A 478 29.84 23.48 -19.32
C THR A 478 29.52 22.00 -19.20
N HIS A 479 28.34 21.66 -18.65
CA HIS A 479 27.91 20.26 -18.52
C HIS A 479 27.58 19.64 -19.87
N ALA A 480 27.03 20.43 -20.81
CA ALA A 480 26.80 20.02 -22.18
C ALA A 480 28.12 19.64 -22.88
N LEU A 481 29.11 20.52 -22.84
CA LEU A 481 30.44 20.27 -23.41
C LEU A 481 31.12 19.04 -22.77
N GLU A 482 30.96 18.86 -21.46
CA GLU A 482 31.50 17.71 -20.76
C GLU A 482 30.81 16.40 -21.16
N LEU A 483 29.48 16.37 -21.24
CA LEU A 483 28.71 15.21 -21.69
C LEU A 483 29.10 14.81 -23.12
N LEU A 484 29.32 15.81 -23.98
CA LEU A 484 29.79 15.59 -25.36
C LEU A 484 31.20 14.99 -25.39
N ALA A 485 32.09 15.42 -24.48
CA ALA A 485 33.46 14.92 -24.40
C ALA A 485 33.56 13.46 -23.94
N ILE A 486 32.57 12.96 -23.18
CA ILE A 486 32.50 11.57 -22.68
C ILE A 486 31.46 10.73 -23.44
N SER A 487 30.98 11.20 -24.59
CA SER A 487 29.90 10.59 -25.37
C SER A 487 30.14 9.11 -25.73
N GLN A 488 31.40 8.70 -25.95
CA GLN A 488 31.76 7.33 -26.29
C GLN A 488 31.63 6.35 -25.10
N ASP A 489 31.63 6.87 -23.87
CA ASP A 489 31.49 6.11 -22.62
C ASP A 489 30.04 6.05 -22.11
N LEU A 490 29.08 6.68 -22.82
CA LEU A 490 27.66 6.62 -22.51
C LEU A 490 27.08 5.25 -22.90
N ASP A 491 26.28 4.63 -22.04
CA ASP A 491 25.51 3.46 -22.43
C ASP A 491 24.47 3.81 -23.52
N GLU A 492 24.15 2.85 -24.39
CA GLU A 492 23.26 3.04 -25.56
C GLU A 492 21.91 3.70 -25.21
N HIS A 493 21.32 3.28 -24.09
CA HIS A 493 20.03 3.79 -23.61
C HIS A 493 20.09 5.25 -23.11
N LEU A 494 21.28 5.80 -22.86
CA LEU A 494 21.48 7.18 -22.37
C LEU A 494 21.68 8.20 -23.49
N ILE A 495 22.14 7.74 -24.65
CA ILE A 495 22.58 8.62 -25.74
C ILE A 495 21.40 9.47 -26.24
N TRP A 496 20.22 8.88 -26.44
CA TRP A 496 19.04 9.63 -26.85
C TRP A 496 18.47 10.56 -25.77
N THR A 497 18.56 10.15 -24.50
CA THR A 497 18.21 11.02 -23.36
C THR A 497 19.13 12.25 -23.34
N ALA A 498 20.43 12.06 -23.57
CA ALA A 498 21.38 13.16 -23.70
C ALA A 498 21.05 14.08 -24.90
N VAL A 499 20.70 13.53 -26.07
CA VAL A 499 20.26 14.31 -27.24
C VAL A 499 19.06 15.18 -26.90
N LYS A 500 18.04 14.62 -26.23
CA LYS A 500 16.84 15.34 -25.80
C LYS A 500 17.17 16.50 -24.85
N LEU A 501 18.08 16.27 -23.90
CA LEU A 501 18.46 17.26 -22.89
C LEU A 501 19.31 18.41 -23.45
N LEU A 502 20.20 18.10 -24.40
CA LEU A 502 21.07 19.09 -25.01
C LEU A 502 20.35 19.97 -26.06
N GLY A 503 19.21 19.52 -26.60
CA GLY A 503 18.41 20.30 -27.54
C GLY A 503 19.23 20.73 -28.75
N GLU A 504 19.34 22.04 -28.99
CA GLU A 504 20.09 22.59 -30.13
C GLU A 504 21.60 22.35 -30.04
N ASP A 505 22.18 22.01 -28.88
CA ASP A 505 23.63 21.82 -28.75
C ASP A 505 24.06 20.35 -28.94
N CYS A 506 23.11 19.44 -29.20
CA CYS A 506 23.36 18.01 -29.26
C CYS A 506 24.09 17.53 -30.54
N TRP A 507 24.55 18.43 -31.40
CA TRP A 507 25.06 18.08 -32.73
C TRP A 507 26.18 17.06 -32.75
N PRO A 508 27.20 17.14 -31.87
CA PRO A 508 28.24 16.13 -31.86
C PRO A 508 27.72 14.74 -31.47
N LEU A 509 26.70 14.62 -30.61
CA LEU A 509 26.05 13.33 -30.32
C LEU A 509 25.26 12.81 -31.50
N LEU A 510 24.51 13.66 -32.21
CA LEU A 510 23.81 13.25 -33.42
C LEU A 510 24.78 12.79 -34.50
N ASP A 511 25.88 13.52 -34.68
CA ASP A 511 26.94 13.13 -35.61
C ASP A 511 27.58 11.80 -35.16
N PHE A 512 27.81 11.57 -33.85
CA PHE A 512 28.28 10.28 -33.32
C PHE A 512 27.31 9.13 -33.63
N ILE A 513 26.02 9.28 -33.34
CA ILE A 513 24.98 8.26 -33.59
C ILE A 513 24.95 7.88 -35.08
N LEU A 514 25.00 8.88 -35.96
CA LEU A 514 24.86 8.69 -37.41
C LEU A 514 26.17 8.21 -38.08
N CYS A 515 27.33 8.69 -37.64
CA CYS A 515 28.61 8.45 -38.31
C CYS A 515 29.43 7.31 -37.69
N GLU A 516 29.33 7.11 -36.37
CA GLU A 516 30.29 6.34 -35.58
C GLU A 516 29.65 5.15 -34.84
N ALA A 517 28.46 5.31 -34.24
CA ALA A 517 27.82 4.28 -33.41
C ALA A 517 27.54 2.97 -34.17
N GLY A 518 27.17 3.05 -35.46
CA GLY A 518 26.99 1.87 -36.31
C GLY A 518 28.28 1.21 -36.83
N ARG A 519 29.45 1.76 -36.48
CA ARG A 519 30.77 1.26 -36.91
C ARG A 519 31.66 0.84 -35.72
N LEU A 520 31.26 1.16 -34.49
CA LEU A 520 32.06 1.01 -33.27
C LEU A 520 31.35 0.11 -32.24
N GLY A 521 31.84 -1.13 -32.09
CA GLY A 521 31.66 -1.97 -30.90
C GLY A 521 30.29 -1.92 -30.19
N PRO A 522 30.24 -1.60 -28.89
CA PRO A 522 29.07 -1.79 -28.01
C PRO A 522 27.92 -0.79 -28.22
N HIS A 523 27.96 0.06 -29.26
CA HIS A 523 26.92 1.07 -29.57
C HIS A 523 26.11 0.74 -30.83
N THR A 524 26.27 -0.48 -31.35
CA THR A 524 25.63 -0.96 -32.56
C THR A 524 24.13 -1.13 -32.31
N GLY A 525 23.28 -0.33 -32.96
CA GLY A 525 21.83 -0.34 -32.76
C GLY A 525 21.27 0.91 -32.06
N THR A 526 22.14 1.78 -31.50
CA THR A 526 21.73 3.01 -30.80
C THR A 526 20.78 3.88 -31.64
N LEU A 527 21.01 3.99 -32.96
CA LEU A 527 20.15 4.78 -33.85
C LEU A 527 18.70 4.28 -33.84
N GLY A 528 18.48 2.97 -33.84
CA GLY A 528 17.14 2.37 -33.81
C GLY A 528 16.43 2.49 -32.46
N LEU A 529 17.14 2.86 -31.38
CA LEU A 529 16.59 3.05 -30.03
C LEU A 529 16.03 4.47 -29.79
N MET A 530 15.72 5.22 -30.85
CA MET A 530 15.15 6.56 -30.73
C MET A 530 13.84 6.52 -29.91
N PRO A 531 13.71 7.33 -28.84
CA PRO A 531 12.52 7.30 -28.00
C PRO A 531 11.32 7.94 -28.70
N PRO A 532 10.07 7.52 -28.37
CA PRO A 532 8.85 8.06 -28.98
C PRO A 532 8.53 9.51 -28.61
N ASP A 533 9.20 10.05 -27.59
CA ASP A 533 9.06 11.44 -27.17
C ASP A 533 9.55 12.43 -28.24
N ARG A 534 8.98 13.63 -28.25
CA ARG A 534 9.42 14.70 -29.15
C ARG A 534 10.83 15.17 -28.83
N LEU A 535 11.64 15.34 -29.87
CA LEU A 535 12.90 16.04 -29.78
C LEU A 535 12.66 17.55 -29.96
N HIS A 536 13.70 18.35 -29.75
CA HIS A 536 13.63 19.76 -30.07
C HIS A 536 13.50 19.95 -31.61
N PRO A 537 12.64 20.86 -32.12
CA PRO A 537 12.40 20.98 -33.56
C PRO A 537 13.66 21.18 -34.40
N ALA A 538 14.60 22.00 -33.94
CA ALA A 538 15.87 22.19 -34.65
C ALA A 538 16.69 20.89 -34.72
N THR A 539 16.65 20.09 -33.65
CA THR A 539 17.33 18.80 -33.53
C THR A 539 16.78 17.80 -34.53
N GLU A 540 15.46 17.73 -34.67
CA GLU A 540 14.77 16.87 -35.65
C GLU A 540 15.14 17.25 -37.09
N VAL A 541 15.08 18.55 -37.43
CA VAL A 541 15.41 19.03 -38.79
C VAL A 541 16.84 18.65 -39.17
N ARG A 542 17.79 18.85 -38.25
CA ARG A 542 19.19 18.54 -38.53
C ARG A 542 19.49 17.05 -38.48
N PHE A 543 18.82 16.28 -37.62
CA PHE A 543 18.87 14.81 -37.68
C PHE A 543 18.47 14.32 -39.08
N LEU A 544 17.33 14.80 -39.62
CA LEU A 544 16.89 14.44 -40.97
C LEU A 544 17.88 14.91 -42.05
N GLU A 545 18.43 16.12 -41.93
CA GLU A 545 19.45 16.62 -42.87
C GLU A 545 20.71 15.75 -42.87
N ARG A 546 21.22 15.41 -41.70
CA ARG A 546 22.40 14.55 -41.57
C ARG A 546 22.12 13.16 -42.09
N LEU A 547 20.99 12.56 -41.69
CA LEU A 547 20.56 11.26 -42.16
C LEU A 547 20.49 11.23 -43.69
N GLU A 548 19.87 12.24 -44.31
CA GLU A 548 19.79 12.40 -45.76
C GLU A 548 21.16 12.46 -46.45
N THR A 549 22.13 13.19 -45.87
CA THR A 549 23.47 13.29 -46.44
C THR A 549 24.32 12.03 -46.26
N GLN A 550 24.12 11.30 -45.17
CA GLN A 550 24.93 10.14 -44.83
C GLN A 550 24.43 8.86 -45.49
N LEU A 551 23.12 8.79 -45.78
CA LEU A 551 22.44 7.61 -46.30
C LEU A 551 23.05 6.98 -47.56
N ASP A 552 23.78 7.75 -48.37
CA ASP A 552 24.45 7.27 -49.56
C ASP A 552 25.78 6.53 -49.26
N GLU A 553 26.29 6.63 -48.04
CA GLU A 553 27.60 6.12 -47.62
C GLU A 553 27.52 4.91 -46.66
N ILE A 554 26.33 4.32 -46.46
CA ILE A 554 26.08 3.35 -45.38
C ILE A 554 25.65 1.96 -45.85
N GLY A 555 26.04 0.93 -45.10
CA GLY A 555 25.69 -0.47 -45.33
C GLY A 555 24.30 -0.87 -44.81
N SER A 556 23.88 -2.11 -45.08
CA SER A 556 22.51 -2.59 -44.85
C SER A 556 22.04 -2.62 -43.39
N SER A 557 22.93 -2.75 -42.40
CA SER A 557 22.52 -2.76 -40.98
C SER A 557 22.12 -1.37 -40.47
N LEU A 558 22.81 -0.30 -40.91
CA LEU A 558 22.43 1.06 -40.50
C LEU A 558 21.15 1.53 -41.19
N GLU A 559 20.83 0.96 -42.36
CA GLU A 559 19.60 1.24 -43.08
C GLU A 559 18.36 0.75 -42.31
N GLU A 560 18.49 -0.37 -41.60
CA GLU A 560 17.47 -0.90 -40.70
C GLU A 560 17.25 0.03 -39.50
N ASP A 561 18.31 0.34 -38.74
CA ASP A 561 18.26 1.22 -37.57
C ASP A 561 17.74 2.62 -37.93
N ALA A 562 18.17 3.17 -39.08
CA ALA A 562 17.70 4.46 -39.55
C ALA A 562 16.20 4.47 -39.88
N SER A 563 15.70 3.36 -40.42
CA SER A 563 14.27 3.21 -40.72
C SER A 563 13.44 3.12 -39.43
N ALA A 564 13.95 2.41 -38.40
CA ALA A 564 13.33 2.35 -37.07
C ALA A 564 13.26 3.74 -36.39
N ALA A 565 14.34 4.51 -36.46
CA ALA A 565 14.35 5.90 -35.96
C ALA A 565 13.33 6.78 -36.71
N LEU A 566 13.22 6.60 -38.03
CA LEU A 566 12.29 7.38 -38.85
C LEU A 566 10.81 7.02 -38.59
N GLU A 567 10.51 5.75 -38.33
CA GLU A 567 9.17 5.33 -37.88
C GLU A 567 8.74 6.11 -36.64
N THR A 568 9.64 6.27 -35.67
CA THR A 568 9.38 6.99 -34.42
C THR A 568 8.94 8.43 -34.69
N LEU A 569 9.60 9.12 -35.64
CA LEU A 569 9.23 10.47 -36.08
C LEU A 569 7.91 10.51 -36.87
N LEU A 570 7.58 9.46 -37.64
CA LEU A 570 6.34 9.38 -38.41
C LEU A 570 5.10 9.22 -37.51
N TYR A 571 5.26 8.75 -36.27
CA TYR A 571 4.19 8.78 -35.28
C TYR A 571 3.91 10.18 -34.71
N GLN A 572 4.73 11.19 -35.04
CA GLN A 572 4.58 12.58 -34.61
C GLN A 572 3.98 13.43 -35.74
N TYR A 573 2.73 13.88 -35.58
CA TYR A 573 1.93 14.43 -36.67
C TYR A 573 2.17 15.90 -37.04
N ASP A 574 3.03 16.63 -36.33
CA ASP A 574 3.29 18.07 -36.52
C ASP A 574 4.78 18.37 -36.72
N HIS A 575 5.47 17.46 -37.43
CA HIS A 575 6.90 17.53 -37.65
C HIS A 575 7.34 18.80 -38.41
N PRO A 576 8.38 19.53 -37.95
CA PRO A 576 8.77 20.84 -38.49
C PRO A 576 9.33 20.83 -39.94
N ASP A 577 9.94 19.73 -40.39
CA ASP A 577 10.38 19.55 -41.79
C ASP A 577 9.77 18.29 -42.44
N LEU A 578 8.44 18.34 -42.65
CA LEU A 578 7.70 17.27 -43.31
C LEU A 578 8.24 16.93 -44.71
N ARG A 579 8.87 17.90 -45.41
CA ARG A 579 9.40 17.69 -46.77
C ARG A 579 10.58 16.72 -46.76
N ARG A 580 11.54 16.88 -45.83
CA ARG A 580 12.67 15.94 -45.70
C ARG A 580 12.21 14.60 -45.14
N LEU A 581 11.34 14.63 -44.13
CA LEU A 581 10.75 13.41 -43.56
C LEU A 581 10.10 12.56 -44.66
N ARG A 582 9.27 13.18 -45.51
CA ARG A 582 8.66 12.56 -46.70
C ARG A 582 9.71 11.93 -47.63
N LYS A 583 10.74 12.69 -48.00
CA LYS A 583 11.78 12.21 -48.93
C LYS A 583 12.48 10.96 -48.39
N LEU A 584 12.82 10.96 -47.10
CA LEU A 584 13.49 9.85 -46.43
C LEU A 584 12.58 8.64 -46.27
N ALA A 585 11.33 8.85 -45.84
CA ALA A 585 10.37 7.77 -45.66
C ALA A 585 10.08 7.05 -46.99
N LEU A 586 9.92 7.79 -48.09
CA LEU A 586 9.75 7.22 -49.42
C LEU A 586 11.00 6.46 -49.89
N ARG A 587 12.20 6.91 -49.53
CA ARG A 587 13.44 6.19 -49.84
C ARG A 587 13.49 4.84 -49.13
N PHE A 588 13.19 4.78 -47.83
CA PHE A 588 13.18 3.52 -47.08
C PHE A 588 12.04 2.60 -47.53
N ALA A 589 10.86 3.16 -47.82
CA ALA A 589 9.73 2.42 -48.39
C ALA A 589 10.09 1.76 -49.73
N SER A 590 10.90 2.42 -50.56
CA SER A 590 11.41 1.91 -51.83
C SER A 590 12.75 1.15 -51.72
N SER A 591 13.27 0.91 -50.51
CA SER A 591 14.56 0.22 -50.34
C SER A 591 14.49 -1.22 -50.84
N ARG A 592 15.62 -1.78 -51.29
CA ARG A 592 15.76 -3.22 -51.57
C ARG A 592 15.93 -4.05 -50.30
N ASN A 593 16.22 -3.42 -49.17
CA ASN A 593 16.39 -4.07 -47.88
C ASN A 593 15.02 -4.28 -47.21
N PRO A 594 14.54 -5.53 -47.06
CA PRO A 594 13.24 -5.81 -46.46
C PRO A 594 13.15 -5.36 -45.00
N ASN A 595 14.25 -5.45 -44.23
CA ASN A 595 14.27 -5.03 -42.83
C ASN A 595 14.08 -3.52 -42.69
N ALA A 596 14.62 -2.73 -43.62
CA ALA A 596 14.37 -1.29 -43.67
C ALA A 596 12.91 -0.98 -44.08
N ARG A 597 12.35 -1.73 -45.03
CA ARG A 597 10.94 -1.56 -45.45
C ARG A 597 9.95 -1.88 -44.32
N GLN A 598 10.27 -2.85 -43.45
CA GLN A 598 9.41 -3.27 -42.34
C GLN A 598 8.94 -2.09 -41.49
N TYR A 599 9.84 -1.25 -40.99
CA TYR A 599 9.47 -0.11 -40.14
C TYR A 599 8.57 0.91 -40.87
N MET A 600 8.74 1.10 -42.18
CA MET A 600 7.85 1.95 -42.98
C MET A 600 6.47 1.33 -43.18
N ILE A 601 6.36 -0.01 -43.21
CA ILE A 601 5.07 -0.73 -43.25
C ILE A 601 4.27 -0.45 -41.97
N PHE A 602 4.93 -0.48 -40.80
CA PHE A 602 4.30 -0.18 -39.52
C PHE A 602 3.94 1.30 -39.37
N ALA A 603 4.87 2.21 -39.69
CA ALA A 603 4.60 3.66 -39.68
C ALA A 603 3.46 4.03 -40.64
N GLY A 604 3.54 3.51 -41.87
CA GLY A 604 2.55 3.71 -42.92
C GLY A 604 1.20 3.17 -42.50
N GLY A 605 1.08 1.85 -42.30
CA GLY A 605 -0.21 1.16 -42.20
C GLY A 605 -0.78 0.96 -40.80
N SER A 606 -0.25 1.63 -39.78
CA SER A 606 -0.91 1.68 -38.46
C SER A 606 -2.14 2.61 -38.48
N PRO A 607 -3.26 2.24 -37.83
CA PRO A 607 -4.46 3.09 -37.76
C PRO A 607 -4.17 4.43 -37.07
N ALA A 608 -4.59 5.51 -37.70
CA ALA A 608 -4.41 6.88 -37.18
C ALA A 608 -5.39 7.21 -36.04
N VAL A 609 -6.53 6.51 -35.97
CA VAL A 609 -7.68 6.85 -35.10
C VAL A 609 -7.48 6.42 -33.63
N ILE A 610 -6.41 5.72 -33.29
CA ILE A 610 -6.13 5.29 -31.89
C ILE A 610 -5.65 6.47 -31.00
N THR A 611 -5.33 7.63 -31.59
CA THR A 611 -4.85 8.82 -30.86
C THR A 611 -5.95 9.87 -30.63
N ARG A 612 -5.87 10.65 -29.53
CA ARG A 612 -6.87 11.66 -29.13
C ARG A 612 -7.09 12.80 -30.15
N PHE A 613 -6.22 12.94 -31.16
CA PHE A 613 -6.26 14.02 -32.15
C PHE A 613 -6.05 13.43 -33.55
N PRO A 614 -6.98 13.65 -34.51
CA PRO A 614 -6.81 13.15 -35.88
C PRO A 614 -5.58 13.80 -36.55
N PRO A 615 -4.78 13.06 -37.35
CA PRO A 615 -3.61 13.62 -38.02
C PRO A 615 -3.99 14.70 -39.04
N PRO A 616 -3.12 15.68 -39.30
CA PRO A 616 -3.29 16.65 -40.37
C PRO A 616 -3.43 15.96 -41.76
N PRO A 617 -4.18 16.55 -42.70
CA PRO A 617 -4.37 15.98 -44.04
C PRO A 617 -3.06 15.70 -44.80
N GLU A 618 -2.04 16.54 -44.59
CA GLU A 618 -0.72 16.40 -45.19
C GLU A 618 0.05 15.18 -44.66
N HIS A 619 -0.16 14.81 -43.40
CA HIS A 619 0.44 13.61 -42.81
C HIS A 619 -0.26 12.35 -43.32
N LEU A 620 -1.59 12.37 -43.42
CA LEU A 620 -2.35 11.29 -44.03
C LEU A 620 -1.94 11.05 -45.49
N ALA A 621 -1.72 12.12 -46.27
CA ALA A 621 -1.22 12.03 -47.63
C ALA A 621 0.19 11.44 -47.70
N LEU A 622 1.07 11.76 -46.75
CA LEU A 622 2.39 11.13 -46.63
C LEU A 622 2.27 9.63 -46.34
N LEU A 623 1.45 9.22 -45.37
CA LEU A 623 1.25 7.80 -45.05
C LEU A 623 0.73 7.01 -46.26
N GLU A 624 -0.19 7.58 -47.03
CA GLU A 624 -0.71 6.97 -48.26
C GLU A 624 0.39 6.81 -49.34
N GLU A 625 1.25 7.81 -49.51
CA GLU A 625 2.38 7.72 -50.45
C GLU A 625 3.44 6.70 -50.02
N ILE A 626 3.73 6.60 -48.71
CA ILE A 626 4.63 5.58 -48.17
C ILE A 626 4.11 4.18 -48.53
N MET A 627 2.82 3.95 -48.38
CA MET A 627 2.20 2.66 -48.72
C MET A 627 2.22 2.35 -50.20
N ALA A 628 1.93 3.35 -51.05
CA ALA A 628 2.05 3.19 -52.50
C ALA A 628 3.49 2.78 -52.88
N ALA A 629 4.50 3.46 -52.32
CA ALA A 629 5.90 3.13 -52.54
C ALA A 629 6.27 1.72 -52.04
N LEU A 630 5.73 1.29 -50.90
CA LEU A 630 5.92 -0.07 -50.38
C LEU A 630 5.30 -1.14 -51.29
N VAL A 631 4.07 -0.92 -51.78
CA VAL A 631 3.38 -1.82 -52.71
C VAL A 631 4.15 -1.97 -54.02
N ASP A 632 4.70 -0.87 -54.53
CA ASP A 632 5.52 -0.87 -55.74
C ASP A 632 6.86 -1.61 -55.52
N ALA A 633 7.49 -1.42 -54.36
CA ALA A 633 8.79 -1.98 -54.03
C ALA A 633 8.76 -3.43 -53.51
N GLU A 634 7.60 -3.93 -53.09
CA GLU A 634 7.43 -5.28 -52.53
C GLU A 634 8.01 -6.36 -53.45
N ASP A 635 8.80 -7.29 -52.93
CA ASP A 635 9.47 -8.35 -53.69
C ASP A 635 9.09 -9.78 -53.23
N GLY A 636 8.19 -9.88 -52.25
CA GLY A 636 7.72 -11.09 -51.60
C GLY A 636 8.18 -11.22 -50.15
N GLN A 637 9.27 -10.55 -49.75
CA GLN A 637 9.87 -10.73 -48.42
C GLN A 637 9.10 -10.04 -47.29
N THR A 638 8.35 -8.98 -47.59
CA THR A 638 7.56 -8.21 -46.60
C THR A 638 6.05 -8.32 -46.86
N LEU A 639 5.65 -9.21 -47.77
CA LEU A 639 4.29 -9.31 -48.31
C LEU A 639 3.24 -9.55 -47.21
N GLY A 640 3.50 -10.47 -46.27
CA GLY A 640 2.57 -10.78 -45.19
C GLY A 640 2.27 -9.57 -44.30
N GLN A 641 3.32 -8.89 -43.84
CA GLN A 641 3.26 -7.67 -43.03
C GLN A 641 2.51 -6.54 -43.77
N LEU A 642 2.87 -6.32 -45.04
CA LEU A 642 2.28 -5.26 -45.86
C LEU A 642 0.78 -5.45 -46.07
N VAL A 643 0.35 -6.67 -46.45
CA VAL A 643 -1.08 -6.98 -46.65
C VAL A 643 -1.84 -6.85 -45.34
N TRP A 644 -1.28 -7.34 -44.22
CA TRP A 644 -1.90 -7.18 -42.90
C TRP A 644 -2.11 -5.71 -42.54
N LYS A 645 -1.08 -4.87 -42.68
CA LYS A 645 -1.17 -3.44 -42.36
C LYS A 645 -2.11 -2.67 -43.29
N ILE A 646 -2.18 -3.01 -44.58
CA ILE A 646 -3.20 -2.45 -45.48
C ILE A 646 -4.61 -2.83 -45.01
N GLY A 647 -4.83 -4.09 -44.62
CA GLY A 647 -6.10 -4.55 -44.07
C GLY A 647 -6.47 -3.85 -42.76
N GLN A 648 -5.51 -3.70 -41.85
CA GLN A 648 -5.69 -3.07 -40.54
C GLN A 648 -6.12 -1.60 -40.66
N SER A 649 -5.59 -0.87 -41.64
CA SER A 649 -5.86 0.56 -41.89
C SER A 649 -6.89 0.83 -42.99
N ALA A 650 -7.52 -0.22 -43.56
CA ALA A 650 -8.37 -0.10 -44.76
C ALA A 650 -9.57 0.85 -44.58
N GLY A 651 -10.14 0.92 -43.38
CA GLY A 651 -11.28 1.80 -43.07
C GLY A 651 -10.96 3.29 -43.08
N GLU A 652 -9.68 3.66 -43.04
CA GLU A 652 -9.20 5.05 -42.94
C GLU A 652 -8.55 5.53 -44.25
N ARG A 653 -8.45 4.65 -45.26
CA ARG A 653 -7.64 4.86 -46.46
C ARG A 653 -8.45 4.81 -47.74
N GLN A 654 -8.06 5.66 -48.69
CA GLN A 654 -8.78 5.79 -49.95
C GLN A 654 -8.42 4.67 -50.95
N ASN A 655 -7.17 4.18 -50.96
CA ASN A 655 -6.70 3.24 -52.00
C ASN A 655 -6.38 1.83 -51.48
N ALA A 656 -6.77 1.47 -50.26
CA ALA A 656 -6.45 0.16 -49.67
C ALA A 656 -6.91 -1.02 -50.56
N GLY A 657 -8.10 -0.93 -51.16
CA GLY A 657 -8.61 -1.95 -52.08
C GLY A 657 -7.79 -2.08 -53.37
N GLU A 658 -7.33 -0.96 -53.95
CA GLU A 658 -6.50 -0.96 -55.16
C GLU A 658 -5.08 -1.48 -54.88
N GLN A 659 -4.53 -1.14 -53.72
CA GLN A 659 -3.24 -1.64 -53.24
C GLN A 659 -3.26 -3.15 -53.05
N LEU A 660 -4.29 -3.70 -52.37
CA LEU A 660 -4.47 -5.14 -52.21
C LEU A 660 -4.63 -5.85 -53.56
N ALA A 661 -5.44 -5.31 -54.47
CA ALA A 661 -5.62 -5.86 -55.81
C ALA A 661 -4.32 -5.86 -56.63
N THR A 662 -3.47 -4.85 -56.44
CA THR A 662 -2.15 -4.74 -57.09
C THR A 662 -1.20 -5.83 -56.59
N LEU A 663 -1.14 -6.04 -55.28
CA LEU A 663 -0.34 -7.13 -54.67
C LEU A 663 -0.86 -8.51 -55.11
N GLU A 664 -2.18 -8.71 -55.11
CA GLU A 664 -2.82 -9.97 -55.52
C GLU A 664 -2.53 -10.29 -56.99
N LYS A 665 -2.63 -9.30 -57.88
CA LYS A 665 -2.31 -9.47 -59.30
C LYS A 665 -0.83 -9.84 -59.53
N ARG A 666 0.08 -9.35 -58.69
CA ARG A 666 1.52 -9.50 -58.85
C ARG A 666 2.06 -10.81 -58.27
N PHE A 667 1.57 -11.21 -57.09
CA PHE A 667 2.07 -12.39 -56.35
C PHE A 667 1.09 -13.56 -56.33
N GLY A 668 -0.20 -13.33 -56.61
CA GLY A 668 -1.27 -14.31 -56.52
C GLY A 668 -1.88 -14.42 -55.12
N ALA A 669 -3.18 -14.72 -55.06
CA ALA A 669 -3.94 -14.84 -53.80
C ALA A 669 -3.36 -15.90 -52.84
N ASP A 670 -2.94 -17.06 -53.37
CA ASP A 670 -2.37 -18.15 -52.56
C ASP A 670 -1.05 -17.76 -51.88
N ALA A 671 -0.22 -16.95 -52.54
CA ALA A 671 1.04 -16.47 -51.99
C ALA A 671 0.79 -15.44 -50.88
N ILE A 672 -0.22 -14.58 -51.04
CA ILE A 672 -0.63 -13.62 -50.00
C ILE A 672 -1.11 -14.33 -48.74
N VAL A 673 -2.03 -15.29 -48.88
CA VAL A 673 -2.58 -16.04 -47.73
C VAL A 673 -1.47 -16.79 -46.99
N ARG A 674 -0.57 -17.44 -47.72
CA ARG A 674 0.55 -18.18 -47.11
C ARG A 674 1.50 -17.26 -46.35
N ASN A 675 1.93 -16.15 -46.95
CA ASN A 675 2.85 -15.21 -46.28
C ASN A 675 2.19 -14.48 -45.11
N GLN A 676 0.86 -14.31 -45.11
CA GLN A 676 0.14 -13.82 -43.93
C GLN A 676 0.14 -14.84 -42.79
N ILE A 677 -0.13 -16.12 -43.07
CA ILE A 677 -0.08 -17.20 -42.07
C ILE A 677 1.34 -17.32 -41.50
N ASP A 678 2.36 -17.39 -42.35
CA ASP A 678 3.76 -17.50 -41.93
C ASP A 678 4.20 -16.30 -41.06
N PHE A 679 3.67 -15.10 -41.32
CA PHE A 679 3.91 -13.91 -40.51
C PHE A 679 3.26 -14.01 -39.12
N PHE A 680 1.99 -14.41 -39.03
CA PHE A 680 1.30 -14.56 -37.74
C PHE A 680 1.92 -15.68 -36.88
N ASP A 681 2.31 -16.80 -37.48
CA ASP A 681 2.99 -17.90 -36.79
C ASP A 681 4.37 -17.45 -36.23
N ALA A 682 5.07 -16.54 -36.93
CA ALA A 682 6.34 -15.98 -36.49
C ALA A 682 6.21 -14.93 -35.37
N GLU A 683 5.15 -14.10 -35.40
CA GLU A 683 4.86 -13.17 -34.28
C GLU A 683 4.45 -13.92 -33.00
N GLU A 684 3.65 -14.98 -33.11
CA GLU A 684 3.22 -15.79 -31.96
C GLU A 684 4.40 -16.48 -31.25
N ALA A 685 5.46 -16.82 -32.00
CA ALA A 685 6.70 -17.38 -31.46
C ALA A 685 7.61 -16.34 -30.75
N LEU A 686 7.48 -15.05 -31.10
CA LEU A 686 8.25 -13.95 -30.50
C LEU A 686 7.56 -13.36 -29.25
N PHE A 687 6.26 -13.59 -29.07
CA PHE A 687 5.45 -13.13 -27.94
C PHE A 687 4.58 -14.25 -27.32
N PRO A 688 5.17 -15.23 -26.61
CA PRO A 688 4.43 -16.40 -26.10
C PRO A 688 3.40 -16.11 -24.98
N ASP A 689 3.30 -14.87 -24.49
CA ASP A 689 2.46 -14.49 -23.32
C ASP A 689 1.24 -13.60 -23.67
N ILE A 690 0.88 -13.45 -24.95
CA ILE A 690 -0.40 -12.82 -25.33
C ILE A 690 -1.40 -13.94 -25.63
N PRO A 691 -2.51 -14.08 -24.87
CA PRO A 691 -3.48 -15.13 -25.14
C PRO A 691 -4.11 -14.89 -26.52
N SER A 692 -4.02 -15.90 -27.39
CA SER A 692 -4.62 -15.90 -28.72
C SER A 692 -6.09 -15.49 -28.61
N THR A 693 -6.44 -14.32 -29.13
CA THR A 693 -7.84 -14.02 -29.42
C THR A 693 -8.24 -14.85 -30.63
N ASP A 694 -8.92 -15.95 -30.37
CA ASP A 694 -9.50 -16.85 -31.36
C ASP A 694 -10.28 -16.04 -32.42
N PRO A 695 -9.88 -16.06 -33.70
CA PRO A 695 -10.58 -15.35 -34.77
C PRO A 695 -11.91 -16.02 -35.16
N THR A 696 -12.36 -17.06 -34.44
CA THR A 696 -13.59 -17.80 -34.75
C THR A 696 -14.64 -17.85 -33.64
N ALA A 697 -14.53 -17.01 -32.59
CA ALA A 697 -15.65 -16.89 -31.64
C ALA A 697 -16.87 -16.22 -32.32
N PRO A 698 -18.08 -16.81 -32.25
CA PRO A 698 -19.26 -16.43 -33.03
C PRO A 698 -19.82 -15.04 -32.74
#